data_AF-A0AAV6BV24-F1
#
_entry.id   AF-A0AAV6BV24-F1
#
_cell.length_a   1.000
_cell.length_b   1.000
_cell.length_c   1.000
_cell.angle_alpha   90.00
_cell.angle_beta   90.00
_cell.angle_gamma   90.00
#
_symmetry.space_group_name_H-M   'P 1'
#
loop_
_entity.id
_entity.type
_entity.pdbx_description
1 polymer ?
#
loop_
_entity_poly.entity_id
_entity_poly.type
_entity_poly.pdbx_seq_one_letter_code
_entity_poly.pdbx_strand_id
1 'polypeptide(L)'
;MSSDELLPLGAPFRPGLDPLPARHHVWAVAKDGFGRPAHGEPRDALQVTTQPVPAIGPNEALGYVLYAGLTYNTVFAARGVPISVFDLHDRDLHVPGSGAVVIVAAVGAEAAREARLKVGELRVVYPGVSNLLSPRAGEDPMHADFKIQGYETPDGSFAQFVRCQAPQLLAHSERLTLAEGSSYMLDLETVYKALYDVARVAPGERVLVEGAAGGTGQYAVACAALRGARVTGLVSTDDKGKLVLRRGGAAYVNRKDAAFGGAFTPVPAEPAARRTWREAGRAFRETMAACNDGASIDVVVSSVGRDLFARMVDLLGPGGRLVFYGATSGYTLTFLGKPGAAGAADMLARARLRPHAGVLVYYTGTDGDDDPVGGDAIEAALAAGARVAVATRTDAAAARVTERWRKVRTVSLETLAGAKDFEWPATMPDYDSDGDGYRRYQDRTLKPFGQAVGRLLATPDNPRGNPDVIVERAAHDTLGTSTFLARPFTGVVVFLESTEDRRFAFYAPNVWMHQKRVLLPTFAILGSHLSNAHQAEECVRLLDAGALTVQPPAVHAWEELAEANQALHENRHAGTLTIRVGATSALDGARTARAVYEAWGSRFVDGRTVRARVDPLRGGHAGAVALVTIDSPPANALGAEVLDDLERALDAIDADPHVKAVVLSGAGTMFVAGADIRQLRAFATADDVARFATRAARLFARIGTLRAPVVSAVDGYALGGGNELQMACAWRVAGARAELGQPEINLHVIPGFGGTQMLPRLAIRRARAGGGQMYTLLVDALALLLDGRRRPAARALGLGIVDEVAPADALSHALAVARRIATGEFRGPLGSPLSETSTVAFPNVERDAHIQRLLAHHAEILRAAPAAAILEVVRIGLTQGVEAGLALEARRFGELVASADGRAGIDRFFARRSWSLPLRREDA
;
A
#
# COMPACT_ATOMS: atom_id res chain seq x y z
N MET A 1 26.53 -17.99 -13.92
CA MET A 1 26.28 -16.89 -12.97
C MET A 1 26.10 -17.51 -11.59
N SER A 2 26.69 -16.92 -10.55
CA SER A 2 26.47 -17.38 -9.17
C SER A 2 25.06 -17.00 -8.69
N SER A 3 24.56 -17.60 -7.62
CA SER A 3 23.26 -17.21 -7.02
C SER A 3 23.22 -15.76 -6.54
N ASP A 4 24.40 -15.21 -6.20
CA ASP A 4 24.58 -13.82 -5.77
C ASP A 4 24.51 -12.84 -6.97
N GLU A 5 24.69 -13.36 -8.19
CA GLU A 5 24.59 -12.58 -9.42
C GLU A 5 23.16 -12.64 -10.00
N LEU A 6 22.54 -13.82 -9.99
CA LEU A 6 21.17 -14.04 -10.48
C LEU A 6 20.55 -15.25 -9.77
N LEU A 7 19.39 -15.03 -9.17
CA LEU A 7 18.68 -16.08 -8.46
C LEU A 7 17.87 -16.96 -9.44
N PRO A 8 17.97 -18.30 -9.39
CA PRO A 8 17.12 -19.16 -10.23
C PRO A 8 15.62 -18.94 -9.95
N LEU A 9 14.77 -19.14 -10.96
CA LEU A 9 13.32 -19.09 -10.81
C LEU A 9 12.81 -20.14 -9.83
N GLY A 10 11.78 -19.82 -9.05
CA GLY A 10 11.22 -20.68 -8.00
C GLY A 10 12.14 -20.91 -6.79
N ALA A 11 13.33 -20.30 -6.73
CA ALA A 11 14.32 -20.64 -5.72
C ALA A 11 14.05 -19.91 -4.37
N PRO A 12 14.05 -20.61 -3.22
CA PRO A 12 13.72 -20.05 -1.89
C PRO A 12 14.43 -18.75 -1.46
N PHE A 13 13.79 -17.58 -1.39
CA PHE A 13 14.46 -16.35 -0.94
C PHE A 13 14.08 -15.97 0.50
N ARG A 14 15.01 -16.09 1.45
CA ARG A 14 14.83 -15.74 2.87
C ARG A 14 15.33 -14.33 3.14
N PRO A 15 14.45 -13.33 3.25
CA PRO A 15 14.88 -11.94 3.38
C PRO A 15 15.76 -11.70 4.60
N GLY A 16 16.77 -10.83 4.44
CA GLY A 16 17.76 -10.53 5.47
C GLY A 16 18.84 -11.60 5.65
N LEU A 17 18.49 -12.88 5.46
CA LEU A 17 19.45 -13.98 5.52
C LEU A 17 20.15 -14.19 4.17
N ASP A 18 19.36 -14.36 3.10
CA ASP A 18 19.88 -14.53 1.75
C ASP A 18 20.25 -13.15 1.17
N PRO A 19 21.44 -13.00 0.55
CA PRO A 19 21.82 -11.75 -0.09
C PRO A 19 20.90 -11.46 -1.28
N LEU A 20 20.59 -10.18 -1.50
CA LEU A 20 19.92 -9.76 -2.74
C LEU A 20 20.83 -10.03 -3.94
N PRO A 21 20.33 -10.67 -5.01
CA PRO A 21 21.13 -10.89 -6.20
C PRO A 21 21.37 -9.56 -6.93
N ALA A 22 22.48 -9.45 -7.67
CA ALA A 22 22.77 -8.26 -8.46
C ALA A 22 21.74 -8.03 -9.58
N ARG A 23 21.22 -9.11 -10.16
CA ARG A 23 20.24 -9.12 -11.26
C ARG A 23 19.07 -10.03 -10.95
N HIS A 24 17.96 -9.83 -11.65
CA HIS A 24 16.79 -10.70 -11.60
C HIS A 24 16.19 -10.97 -12.97
N HIS A 25 15.41 -12.04 -13.08
CA HIS A 25 14.62 -12.37 -14.25
C HIS A 25 13.36 -11.49 -14.32
N VAL A 26 13.04 -11.03 -15.53
CA VAL A 26 11.84 -10.26 -15.85
C VAL A 26 11.26 -10.69 -17.18
N TRP A 27 9.95 -10.54 -17.35
CA TRP A 27 9.31 -10.45 -18.66
C TRP A 27 9.16 -8.99 -19.02
N ALA A 28 9.55 -8.61 -20.24
CA ALA A 28 9.52 -7.23 -20.68
C ALA A 28 9.12 -7.11 -22.16
N VAL A 29 8.58 -5.95 -22.50
CA VAL A 29 8.62 -5.42 -23.88
C VAL A 29 9.89 -4.58 -23.98
N ALA A 30 10.62 -4.72 -25.07
CA ALA A 30 11.88 -3.99 -25.30
C ALA A 30 11.78 -3.03 -26.49
N LYS A 31 12.61 -2.01 -26.53
CA LYS A 31 12.95 -1.32 -27.77
C LYS A 31 13.95 -2.17 -28.57
N ASP A 32 13.84 -2.13 -29.89
CA ASP A 32 14.80 -2.76 -30.80
C ASP A 32 16.14 -2.00 -30.86
N GLY A 33 17.11 -2.50 -31.62
CA GLY A 33 18.43 -1.87 -31.77
C GLY A 33 18.42 -0.47 -32.41
N PHE A 34 17.27 -0.01 -32.91
CA PHE A 34 17.06 1.34 -33.43
C PHE A 34 16.26 2.23 -32.46
N GLY A 35 15.97 1.74 -31.25
CA GLY A 35 15.20 2.46 -30.24
C GLY A 35 13.69 2.46 -30.51
N ARG A 36 13.18 1.61 -31.41
CA ARG A 36 11.74 1.52 -31.70
C ARG A 36 11.09 0.48 -30.76
N PRO A 37 9.96 0.79 -30.10
CA PRO A 37 9.24 -0.18 -29.30
C PRO A 37 8.88 -1.46 -30.10
N ALA A 38 9.28 -2.63 -29.60
CA ALA A 38 8.94 -3.92 -30.20
C ALA A 38 7.53 -4.37 -29.75
N HIS A 39 6.53 -3.56 -30.07
CA HIS A 39 5.13 -3.90 -29.81
C HIS A 39 4.63 -5.01 -30.74
N GLY A 40 3.65 -5.78 -30.27
CA GLY A 40 3.06 -6.87 -31.01
C GLY A 40 2.06 -7.66 -30.17
N GLU A 41 1.63 -8.80 -30.69
CA GLU A 41 0.82 -9.74 -29.92
C GLU A 41 1.57 -10.18 -28.65
N PRO A 42 0.90 -10.38 -27.50
CA PRO A 42 1.54 -10.76 -26.25
C PRO A 42 2.55 -11.90 -26.36
N ARG A 43 2.27 -12.91 -27.19
CA ARG A 43 3.19 -14.04 -27.41
C ARG A 43 4.54 -13.67 -28.02
N ASP A 44 4.58 -12.61 -28.81
CA ASP A 44 5.77 -12.16 -29.56
C ASP A 44 6.46 -10.99 -28.85
N ALA A 45 5.68 -10.07 -28.27
CA ALA A 45 6.18 -8.83 -27.69
C ALA A 45 6.76 -9.00 -26.28
N LEU A 46 6.21 -9.93 -25.48
CA LEU A 46 6.73 -10.23 -24.16
C LEU A 46 7.92 -11.17 -24.31
N GLN A 47 9.07 -10.78 -23.76
CA GLN A 47 10.30 -11.57 -23.82
C GLN A 47 10.95 -11.67 -22.43
N VAL A 48 11.53 -12.82 -22.12
CA VAL A 48 12.31 -13.01 -20.89
C VAL A 48 13.67 -12.34 -21.05
N THR A 49 14.07 -11.55 -20.05
CA THR A 49 15.41 -10.98 -19.96
C THR A 49 15.83 -10.85 -18.50
N THR A 50 16.98 -10.22 -18.25
CA THR A 50 17.42 -9.86 -16.90
C THR A 50 17.72 -8.37 -16.80
N GLN A 51 17.51 -7.80 -15.62
CA GLN A 51 17.90 -6.44 -15.28
C GLN A 51 18.45 -6.39 -13.85
N PRO A 52 19.14 -5.29 -13.45
CA PRO A 52 19.54 -5.11 -12.06
C PRO A 52 18.34 -5.16 -11.11
N VAL A 53 18.51 -5.75 -9.92
CA VAL A 53 17.46 -5.66 -8.88
C VAL A 53 17.21 -4.18 -8.55
N PRO A 54 15.95 -3.71 -8.53
CA PRO A 54 15.66 -2.31 -8.27
C PRO A 54 16.16 -1.84 -6.91
N ALA A 55 16.83 -0.68 -6.90
CA ALA A 55 17.09 0.04 -5.65
C ALA A 55 15.80 0.68 -5.13
N ILE A 56 15.65 0.75 -3.81
CA ILE A 56 14.49 1.33 -3.13
C ILE A 56 14.83 2.66 -2.46
N GLY A 57 13.93 3.62 -2.55
CA GLY A 57 13.96 4.88 -1.81
C GLY A 57 13.42 4.76 -0.38
N PRO A 58 13.40 5.87 0.39
CA PRO A 58 13.05 5.84 1.81
C PRO A 58 11.60 5.41 2.10
N ASN A 59 10.65 5.77 1.23
CA ASN A 59 9.21 5.46 1.36
C ASN A 59 8.80 4.20 0.56
N GLU A 60 9.78 3.40 0.14
CA GLU A 60 9.58 2.24 -0.73
C GLU A 60 9.99 0.95 -0.01
N ALA A 61 9.60 -0.18 -0.59
CA ALA A 61 9.97 -1.51 -0.19
C ALA A 61 10.23 -2.37 -1.43
N LEU A 62 11.01 -3.43 -1.26
CA LEU A 62 11.28 -4.42 -2.29
C LEU A 62 10.52 -5.69 -1.93
N GLY A 63 9.72 -6.23 -2.84
CA GLY A 63 9.03 -7.51 -2.69
C GLY A 63 9.65 -8.61 -3.55
N TYR A 64 9.89 -9.78 -2.98
CA TYR A 64 10.19 -11.00 -3.74
C TYR A 64 8.88 -11.65 -4.20
N VAL A 65 8.63 -11.65 -5.50
CA VAL A 65 7.35 -12.05 -6.09
C VAL A 65 7.20 -13.56 -6.07
N LEU A 66 6.15 -14.06 -5.42
CA LEU A 66 5.80 -15.47 -5.42
C LEU A 66 4.87 -15.78 -6.60
N TYR A 67 3.79 -15.01 -6.71
CA TYR A 67 2.78 -15.10 -7.76
C TYR A 67 2.43 -13.71 -8.28
N ALA A 68 2.18 -13.59 -9.58
CA ALA A 68 1.70 -12.34 -10.18
C ALA A 68 0.40 -12.60 -10.97
N GLY A 69 -0.58 -11.71 -10.81
CA GLY A 69 -1.86 -11.79 -11.52
C GLY A 69 -1.73 -11.29 -12.95
N LEU A 70 -2.44 -11.93 -13.88
CA LEU A 70 -2.53 -11.44 -15.25
C LEU A 70 -3.75 -10.52 -15.41
N THR A 71 -3.53 -9.38 -16.05
CA THR A 71 -4.51 -8.31 -16.22
C THR A 71 -4.47 -7.79 -17.65
N TYR A 72 -5.60 -7.26 -18.14
CA TYR A 72 -5.73 -6.86 -19.55
C TYR A 72 -4.82 -5.67 -19.93
N ASN A 73 -4.41 -4.86 -18.96
CA ASN A 73 -3.45 -3.77 -19.19
C ASN A 73 -2.07 -4.28 -19.66
N THR A 74 -1.67 -5.50 -19.33
CA THR A 74 -0.48 -6.15 -19.91
C THR A 74 -0.63 -6.33 -21.42
N VAL A 75 -1.82 -6.73 -21.88
CA VAL A 75 -2.11 -6.89 -23.32
C VAL A 75 -2.01 -5.53 -24.02
N PHE A 76 -2.52 -4.46 -23.39
CA PHE A 76 -2.35 -3.10 -23.91
C PHE A 76 -0.89 -2.66 -23.95
N ALA A 77 -0.10 -2.95 -22.91
CA ALA A 77 1.33 -2.65 -22.86
C ALA A 77 2.12 -3.38 -23.96
N ALA A 78 1.86 -4.68 -24.13
CA ALA A 78 2.48 -5.51 -25.18
C ALA A 78 2.19 -4.98 -26.58
N ARG A 79 0.92 -4.67 -26.86
CA ARG A 79 0.46 -4.22 -28.19
C ARG A 79 0.74 -2.74 -28.47
N GLY A 80 0.99 -1.92 -27.46
CA GLY A 80 1.15 -0.47 -27.61
C GLY A 80 -0.14 0.23 -28.04
N VAL A 81 -1.30 -0.33 -27.65
CA VAL A 81 -2.63 0.19 -28.03
C VAL A 81 -3.44 0.48 -26.75
N PRO A 82 -4.06 1.67 -26.61
CA PRO A 82 -4.11 2.76 -27.59
C PRO A 82 -2.84 3.62 -27.66
N ILE A 83 -1.95 3.50 -26.68
CA ILE A 83 -0.71 4.27 -26.59
C ILE A 83 0.47 3.34 -26.34
N SER A 84 1.65 3.73 -26.82
CA SER A 84 2.88 3.05 -26.43
C SER A 84 3.19 3.38 -24.97
N VAL A 85 3.47 2.35 -24.17
CA VAL A 85 3.95 2.55 -22.78
C VAL A 85 5.30 3.26 -22.73
N PHE A 86 6.08 3.20 -23.81
CA PHE A 86 7.36 3.90 -23.91
C PHE A 86 7.21 5.41 -24.08
N ASP A 87 6.01 5.90 -24.44
CA ASP A 87 5.73 7.35 -24.46
C ASP A 87 5.56 7.91 -23.02
N LEU A 88 5.43 7.04 -22.02
CA LEU A 88 5.22 7.40 -20.62
C LEU A 88 6.51 7.45 -19.79
N HIS A 89 7.62 6.92 -20.32
CA HIS A 89 8.90 6.86 -19.62
C HIS A 89 10.10 6.71 -20.56
N ASP A 90 11.28 7.18 -20.14
CA ASP A 90 12.50 7.16 -20.95
C ASP A 90 13.38 5.92 -20.69
N ARG A 91 12.77 4.73 -20.75
CA ARG A 91 13.47 3.44 -20.57
C ARG A 91 13.39 2.62 -21.85
N ASP A 92 14.36 1.73 -22.06
CA ASP A 92 14.40 0.83 -23.21
C ASP A 92 13.73 -0.52 -22.96
N LEU A 93 13.40 -0.80 -21.70
CA LEU A 93 12.65 -1.97 -21.26
C LEU A 93 11.42 -1.50 -20.47
N HIS A 94 10.29 -2.16 -20.72
CA HIS A 94 9.07 -2.01 -19.96
C HIS A 94 8.68 -3.38 -19.39
N VAL A 95 8.70 -3.51 -18.06
CA VAL A 95 8.26 -4.72 -17.36
C VAL A 95 6.79 -4.54 -16.96
N PRO A 96 5.84 -5.29 -17.57
CA PRO A 96 4.44 -5.19 -17.21
C PRO A 96 4.10 -5.98 -15.94
N GLY A 97 2.84 -5.87 -15.50
CA GLY A 97 2.28 -6.63 -14.37
C GLY A 97 1.84 -5.71 -13.24
N SER A 98 0.56 -5.82 -12.86
CA SER A 98 -0.11 -4.85 -11.96
C SER A 98 -0.79 -5.54 -10.77
N GLY A 99 -0.08 -6.47 -10.15
CA GLY A 99 -0.57 -7.19 -8.97
C GLY A 99 0.28 -8.43 -8.69
N ALA A 100 0.51 -8.71 -7.41
CA ALA A 100 1.31 -9.84 -6.97
C ALA A 100 1.07 -10.20 -5.51
N VAL A 101 1.46 -11.41 -5.13
CA VAL A 101 1.77 -11.76 -3.75
C VAL A 101 3.28 -11.85 -3.60
N VAL A 102 3.80 -11.18 -2.57
CA VAL A 102 5.24 -11.03 -2.34
C VAL A 102 5.61 -11.40 -0.90
N ILE A 103 6.85 -11.82 -0.70
CA ILE A 103 7.52 -11.71 0.59
C ILE A 103 8.31 -10.40 0.60
N VAL A 104 8.17 -9.56 1.62
CA VAL A 104 8.93 -8.30 1.73
C VAL A 104 10.42 -8.61 1.88
N ALA A 105 11.20 -8.25 0.87
CA ALA A 105 12.64 -8.50 0.78
C ALA A 105 13.47 -7.42 1.48
N ALA A 106 13.06 -6.15 1.38
CA ALA A 106 13.72 -5.01 2.01
C ALA A 106 12.74 -3.85 2.21
N VAL A 107 13.03 -2.94 3.14
CA VAL A 107 12.24 -1.74 3.42
C VAL A 107 13.14 -0.50 3.49
N GLY A 108 12.67 0.61 2.93
CA GLY A 108 13.32 1.92 3.02
C GLY A 108 13.22 2.51 4.43
N ALA A 109 14.06 3.49 4.73
CA ALA A 109 14.20 4.03 6.09
C ALA A 109 12.91 4.63 6.67
N GLU A 110 12.13 5.36 5.86
CA GLU A 110 10.87 5.97 6.31
C GLU A 110 9.74 4.93 6.41
N ALA A 111 9.69 3.97 5.48
CA ALA A 111 8.76 2.84 5.57
C ALA A 111 9.05 1.97 6.80
N ALA A 112 10.32 1.76 7.15
CA ALA A 112 10.72 1.10 8.40
C ALA A 112 10.31 1.91 9.64
N ARG A 113 10.43 3.24 9.58
CA ARG A 113 10.01 4.15 10.66
C ARG A 113 8.49 4.13 10.90
N GLU A 114 7.68 3.99 9.86
CA GLU A 114 6.23 3.78 9.95
C GLU A 114 5.88 2.50 10.73
N ALA A 115 6.76 1.49 10.68
CA ALA A 115 6.63 0.21 11.38
C ALA A 115 5.38 -0.63 11.00
N ARG A 116 4.71 -0.29 9.89
CA ARG A 116 3.60 -1.07 9.32
C ARG A 116 4.07 -2.28 8.50
N LEU A 117 5.25 -2.17 7.89
CA LEU A 117 5.86 -3.20 7.05
C LEU A 117 7.10 -3.76 7.72
N LYS A 118 7.31 -5.07 7.63
CA LYS A 118 8.55 -5.71 8.06
C LYS A 118 9.09 -6.65 7.01
N VAL A 119 10.41 -6.78 7.00
CA VAL A 119 11.11 -7.75 6.16
C VAL A 119 10.70 -9.17 6.55
N GLY A 120 10.42 -10.00 5.55
CA GLY A 120 10.00 -11.38 5.71
C GLY A 120 8.49 -11.61 5.77
N GLU A 121 7.67 -10.55 5.78
CA GLU A 121 6.21 -10.64 5.80
C GLU A 121 5.62 -10.96 4.42
N LEU A 122 4.51 -11.68 4.40
CA LEU A 122 3.71 -11.93 3.20
C LEU A 122 2.75 -10.76 2.97
N ARG A 123 2.77 -10.19 1.77
CA ARG A 123 1.95 -9.03 1.38
C ARG A 123 1.37 -9.23 -0.01
N VAL A 124 0.25 -8.57 -0.27
CA VAL A 124 -0.32 -8.44 -1.61
C VAL A 124 -0.03 -7.03 -2.14
N VAL A 125 0.27 -6.93 -3.44
CA VAL A 125 0.65 -5.69 -4.11
C VAL A 125 -0.56 -5.06 -4.77
N TYR A 126 -0.95 -3.89 -4.27
CA TYR A 126 -1.83 -2.92 -4.92
C TYR A 126 -1.05 -2.15 -6.00
N PRO A 127 -1.56 -2.05 -7.24
CA PRO A 127 -0.77 -1.49 -8.35
C PRO A 127 -0.73 0.04 -8.40
N GLY A 128 -1.54 0.76 -7.62
CA GLY A 128 -1.55 2.22 -7.71
C GLY A 128 -0.32 2.87 -7.07
N VAL A 129 0.32 3.77 -7.81
CA VAL A 129 1.37 4.66 -7.33
C VAL A 129 0.89 6.10 -7.41
N SER A 130 1.28 6.91 -6.43
CA SER A 130 0.95 8.34 -6.43
C SER A 130 2.09 9.15 -5.81
N ASN A 131 2.05 10.47 -5.97
CA ASN A 131 2.89 11.37 -5.23
C ASN A 131 2.40 11.48 -3.77
N LEU A 132 2.93 10.60 -2.92
CA LEU A 132 2.56 10.46 -1.50
C LEU A 132 2.68 11.74 -0.68
N LEU A 133 3.56 12.67 -1.10
CA LEU A 133 3.85 13.91 -0.38
C LEU A 133 3.06 15.11 -0.92
N SER A 134 2.23 14.90 -1.94
CA SER A 134 1.36 15.94 -2.48
C SER A 134 0.24 16.27 -1.49
N PRO A 135 -0.04 17.55 -1.19
CA PRO A 135 -1.22 17.93 -0.41
C PRO A 135 -2.55 17.42 -1.00
N ARG A 136 -2.60 17.19 -2.32
CA ARG A 136 -3.78 16.66 -3.01
C ARG A 136 -4.11 15.22 -2.62
N ALA A 137 -3.14 14.48 -2.06
CA ALA A 137 -3.40 13.14 -1.52
C ALA A 137 -4.41 13.17 -0.37
N GLY A 138 -4.58 14.31 0.32
CA GLY A 138 -5.63 14.50 1.32
C GLY A 138 -7.05 14.61 0.75
N GLU A 139 -7.20 14.89 -0.56
CA GLU A 139 -8.49 14.78 -1.26
C GLU A 139 -8.75 13.33 -1.68
N ASP A 140 -7.83 12.80 -2.50
CA ASP A 140 -7.77 11.41 -2.94
C ASP A 140 -6.36 11.17 -3.52
N PRO A 141 -5.61 10.13 -3.11
CA PRO A 141 -4.33 9.79 -3.72
C PRO A 141 -4.39 9.65 -5.26
N MET A 142 -5.55 9.31 -5.82
CA MET A 142 -5.73 9.25 -7.27
C MET A 142 -5.64 10.61 -7.97
N HIS A 143 -5.74 11.72 -7.23
CA HIS A 143 -5.61 13.09 -7.76
C HIS A 143 -4.16 13.60 -7.73
N ALA A 144 -3.23 12.81 -7.20
CA ALA A 144 -1.86 13.20 -6.89
C ALA A 144 -0.85 12.49 -7.80
N ASP A 145 -0.85 12.82 -9.10
CA ASP A 145 0.03 12.18 -10.11
C ASP A 145 -0.04 10.65 -10.06
N PHE A 146 -1.29 10.15 -10.07
CA PHE A 146 -1.57 8.73 -9.96
C PHE A 146 -1.20 7.97 -11.24
N LYS A 147 -0.61 6.79 -11.08
CA LYS A 147 -0.28 5.87 -12.18
C LYS A 147 -0.52 4.42 -11.75
N ILE A 148 -0.76 3.54 -12.70
CA ILE A 148 -0.84 2.08 -12.50
C ILE A 148 0.52 1.46 -12.77
N GLN A 149 1.14 0.89 -11.74
CA GLN A 149 2.43 0.21 -11.83
C GLN A 149 2.39 -0.96 -12.83
N GLY A 150 3.43 -1.08 -13.65
CA GLY A 150 3.52 -2.11 -14.70
C GLY A 150 2.58 -1.89 -15.89
N TYR A 151 1.96 -0.71 -15.99
CA TYR A 151 1.30 -0.25 -17.20
C TYR A 151 1.75 1.17 -17.56
N GLU A 152 1.60 2.10 -16.62
CA GLU A 152 2.03 3.49 -16.76
C GLU A 152 3.42 3.74 -16.16
N THR A 153 4.01 2.72 -15.52
CA THR A 153 5.39 2.72 -15.03
C THR A 153 6.15 1.51 -15.58
N PRO A 154 7.48 1.60 -15.76
CA PRO A 154 8.29 0.55 -16.41
C PRO A 154 8.62 -0.65 -15.52
N ASP A 155 8.22 -0.64 -14.25
CA ASP A 155 8.68 -1.55 -13.19
C ASP A 155 7.52 -2.35 -12.55
N GLY A 156 6.91 -3.24 -13.33
CA GLY A 156 5.80 -4.10 -12.93
C GLY A 156 6.16 -5.41 -12.22
N SER A 157 5.14 -6.22 -11.92
CA SER A 157 5.24 -7.44 -11.10
C SER A 157 5.63 -8.70 -11.85
N PHE A 158 5.79 -8.70 -13.18
CA PHE A 158 6.36 -9.82 -13.92
C PHE A 158 7.89 -9.86 -13.84
N ALA A 159 8.38 -9.88 -12.61
CA ALA A 159 9.77 -9.82 -12.21
C ALA A 159 9.96 -10.60 -10.91
N GLN A 160 11.15 -11.18 -10.66
CA GLN A 160 11.40 -11.86 -9.38
C GLN A 160 11.39 -10.89 -8.19
N PHE A 161 11.76 -9.63 -8.41
CA PHE A 161 11.68 -8.59 -7.40
C PHE A 161 10.93 -7.40 -7.95
N VAL A 162 10.00 -6.86 -7.18
CA VAL A 162 9.21 -5.67 -7.53
C VAL A 162 9.44 -4.59 -6.49
N ARG A 163 9.71 -3.37 -6.96
CA ARG A 163 9.80 -2.19 -6.10
C ARG A 163 8.39 -1.64 -5.88
N CYS A 164 8.02 -1.34 -4.66
CA CYS A 164 6.71 -0.82 -4.33
C CYS A 164 6.86 0.40 -3.40
N GLN A 165 6.00 1.40 -3.56
CA GLN A 165 5.75 2.37 -2.49
C GLN A 165 5.17 1.63 -1.27
N ALA A 166 5.47 2.08 -0.06
CA ALA A 166 4.98 1.42 1.15
C ALA A 166 3.45 1.18 1.14
N PRO A 167 2.57 2.14 0.74
CA PRO A 167 1.12 1.95 0.71
C PRO A 167 0.62 0.89 -0.30
N GLN A 168 1.46 0.45 -1.24
CA GLN A 168 1.09 -0.63 -2.17
C GLN A 168 1.10 -2.01 -1.51
N LEU A 169 1.81 -2.17 -0.40
CA LEU A 169 1.92 -3.46 0.28
C LEU A 169 0.83 -3.59 1.35
N LEU A 170 -0.21 -4.36 1.02
CA LEU A 170 -1.35 -4.65 1.88
C LEU A 170 -1.23 -6.03 2.51
N ALA A 171 -1.98 -6.28 3.59
CA ALA A 171 -2.04 -7.59 4.20
C ALA A 171 -2.61 -8.63 3.22
N HIS A 172 -2.01 -9.83 3.19
CA HIS A 172 -2.59 -10.96 2.48
C HIS A 172 -3.65 -11.64 3.35
N SER A 173 -4.82 -11.93 2.77
CA SER A 173 -5.89 -12.65 3.47
C SER A 173 -5.54 -14.13 3.58
N GLU A 174 -5.46 -14.67 4.81
CA GLU A 174 -5.19 -16.10 5.01
C GLU A 174 -6.34 -17.01 4.52
N ARG A 175 -7.51 -16.43 4.19
CA ARG A 175 -8.61 -17.13 3.50
C ARG A 175 -8.34 -17.38 2.03
N LEU A 176 -7.28 -16.82 1.47
CA LEU A 176 -6.89 -17.00 0.07
C LEU A 176 -5.58 -17.77 -0.04
N THR A 177 -5.49 -18.64 -1.04
CA THR A 177 -4.18 -19.15 -1.49
C THR A 177 -3.33 -18.00 -2.03
N LEU A 178 -2.02 -18.20 -2.13
CA LEU A 178 -1.14 -17.18 -2.71
C LEU A 178 -1.50 -16.86 -4.16
N ALA A 179 -1.92 -17.88 -4.93
CA ALA A 179 -2.40 -17.73 -6.29
C ALA A 179 -3.72 -16.93 -6.35
N GLU A 180 -4.70 -17.23 -5.50
CA GLU A 180 -5.91 -16.41 -5.38
C GLU A 180 -5.55 -14.97 -5.02
N GLY A 181 -4.64 -14.80 -4.05
CA GLY A 181 -4.16 -13.51 -3.55
C GLY A 181 -3.58 -12.59 -4.62
N SER A 182 -2.92 -13.14 -5.64
CA SER A 182 -2.29 -12.35 -6.71
C SER A 182 -3.27 -11.92 -7.80
N SER A 183 -4.46 -12.52 -7.87
CA SER A 183 -5.30 -12.50 -9.07
C SER A 183 -6.50 -11.55 -9.03
N TYR A 184 -6.80 -10.95 -7.88
CA TYR A 184 -8.03 -10.17 -7.70
C TYR A 184 -7.84 -8.66 -7.65
N MET A 185 -6.67 -8.16 -7.21
CA MET A 185 -6.55 -6.80 -6.67
C MET A 185 -7.04 -5.74 -7.66
N LEU A 186 -6.45 -5.69 -8.86
CA LEU A 186 -6.80 -4.72 -9.90
C LEU A 186 -8.28 -4.78 -10.29
N ASP A 187 -8.85 -5.98 -10.41
CA ASP A 187 -10.23 -6.16 -10.86
C ASP A 187 -11.26 -5.81 -9.75
N LEU A 188 -11.06 -6.34 -8.55
CA LEU A 188 -11.99 -6.19 -7.43
C LEU A 188 -12.02 -4.74 -6.93
N GLU A 189 -10.87 -4.09 -6.78
CA GLU A 189 -10.82 -2.74 -6.23
C GLU A 189 -11.41 -1.69 -7.19
N THR A 190 -11.21 -1.89 -8.50
CA THR A 190 -11.83 -1.09 -9.56
C THR A 190 -13.34 -1.10 -9.43
N VAL A 191 -13.89 -2.30 -9.22
CA VAL A 191 -15.32 -2.53 -9.06
C VAL A 191 -15.82 -1.96 -7.74
N TYR A 192 -15.08 -2.17 -6.65
CA TYR A 192 -15.45 -1.68 -5.34
C TYR A 192 -15.63 -0.16 -5.39
N LYS A 193 -14.64 0.58 -5.88
CA LYS A 193 -14.76 2.04 -6.04
C LYS A 193 -15.94 2.41 -6.96
N ALA A 194 -16.07 1.74 -8.11
CA ALA A 194 -17.13 2.03 -9.06
C ALA A 194 -18.54 1.90 -8.43
N LEU A 195 -18.75 0.88 -7.60
CA LEU A 195 -20.06 0.60 -7.00
C LEU A 195 -20.31 1.34 -5.68
N TYR A 196 -19.31 1.43 -4.81
CA TYR A 196 -19.46 1.97 -3.46
C TYR A 196 -19.33 3.49 -3.44
N ASP A 197 -18.40 4.07 -4.19
CA ASP A 197 -18.04 5.48 -4.09
C ASP A 197 -18.59 6.33 -5.23
N VAL A 198 -18.51 5.79 -6.45
CA VAL A 198 -18.88 6.50 -7.68
C VAL A 198 -20.38 6.35 -7.96
N ALA A 199 -20.84 5.12 -8.22
CA ALA A 199 -22.26 4.85 -8.40
C ALA A 199 -23.00 4.89 -7.07
N ARG A 200 -22.39 4.51 -5.94
CA ARG A 200 -23.07 4.45 -4.63
C ARG A 200 -24.36 3.62 -4.69
N VAL A 201 -24.24 2.38 -5.15
CA VAL A 201 -25.39 1.45 -5.27
C VAL A 201 -26.10 1.34 -3.92
N ALA A 202 -27.42 1.46 -3.89
CA ALA A 202 -28.23 1.35 -2.68
C ALA A 202 -28.96 0.00 -2.62
N PRO A 203 -29.33 -0.49 -1.42
CA PRO A 203 -30.17 -1.67 -1.28
C PRO A 203 -31.48 -1.52 -2.07
N GLY A 204 -31.90 -2.59 -2.74
CA GLY A 204 -33.13 -2.63 -3.54
C GLY A 204 -33.01 -2.09 -4.97
N GLU A 205 -31.91 -1.41 -5.31
CA GLU A 205 -31.69 -0.95 -6.68
C GLU A 205 -31.46 -2.11 -7.65
N ARG A 206 -31.85 -1.90 -8.91
CA ARG A 206 -31.65 -2.84 -10.02
C ARG A 206 -30.37 -2.51 -10.75
N VAL A 207 -29.42 -3.42 -10.69
CA VAL A 207 -28.07 -3.24 -11.24
C VAL A 207 -27.89 -4.17 -12.43
N LEU A 208 -27.58 -3.61 -13.60
CA LEU A 208 -27.15 -4.36 -14.77
C LEU A 208 -25.62 -4.40 -14.83
N VAL A 209 -25.05 -5.58 -14.99
CA VAL A 209 -23.60 -5.78 -15.08
C VAL A 209 -23.23 -6.35 -16.45
N GLU A 210 -22.41 -5.66 -17.21
CA GLU A 210 -21.79 -6.20 -18.42
C GLU A 210 -20.73 -7.26 -18.11
N GLY A 211 -20.59 -8.27 -18.97
CA GLY A 211 -19.53 -9.27 -18.83
C GLY A 211 -19.58 -10.02 -17.49
N ALA A 212 -20.77 -10.17 -16.92
CA ALA A 212 -21.02 -10.50 -15.51
C ALA A 212 -20.39 -11.81 -14.98
N ALA A 213 -19.86 -12.66 -15.86
CA ALA A 213 -19.29 -13.94 -15.48
C ALA A 213 -17.75 -13.95 -15.33
N GLY A 214 -17.03 -12.93 -15.82
CA GLY A 214 -15.55 -12.93 -15.84
C GLY A 214 -14.93 -11.58 -15.44
N GLY A 215 -13.62 -11.59 -15.16
CA GLY A 215 -12.81 -10.41 -14.81
C GLY A 215 -13.45 -9.54 -13.74
N THR A 216 -13.62 -8.25 -14.04
CA THR A 216 -14.33 -7.29 -13.17
C THR A 216 -15.83 -7.60 -13.00
N GLY A 217 -16.50 -8.13 -14.03
CA GLY A 217 -17.95 -8.34 -14.01
C GLY A 217 -18.42 -9.29 -12.91
N GLN A 218 -17.66 -10.34 -12.62
CA GLN A 218 -17.99 -11.26 -11.52
C GLN A 218 -17.91 -10.59 -10.15
N TYR A 219 -16.93 -9.70 -9.93
CA TYR A 219 -16.82 -8.94 -8.69
C TYR A 219 -17.93 -7.89 -8.61
N ALA A 220 -18.36 -7.33 -9.75
CA ALA A 220 -19.46 -6.37 -9.78
C ALA A 220 -20.78 -7.02 -9.39
N VAL A 221 -21.04 -8.26 -9.82
CA VAL A 221 -22.19 -9.04 -9.35
C VAL A 221 -22.12 -9.25 -7.83
N ALA A 222 -21.00 -9.77 -7.33
CA ALA A 222 -20.84 -10.07 -5.90
C ALA A 222 -20.96 -8.81 -5.03
N CYS A 223 -20.29 -7.73 -5.42
CA CYS A 223 -20.30 -6.46 -4.70
C CYS A 223 -21.69 -5.80 -4.70
N ALA A 224 -22.39 -5.78 -5.83
CA ALA A 224 -23.74 -5.21 -5.89
C ALA A 224 -24.75 -6.05 -5.10
N ALA A 225 -24.67 -7.38 -5.19
CA ALA A 225 -25.50 -8.28 -4.39
C ALA A 225 -25.23 -8.12 -2.88
N LEU A 226 -23.97 -7.98 -2.47
CA LEU A 226 -23.57 -7.70 -1.08
C LEU A 226 -24.18 -6.39 -0.55
N ARG A 227 -24.38 -5.38 -1.43
CA ARG A 227 -25.07 -4.13 -1.11
C ARG A 227 -26.60 -4.25 -1.07
N GLY A 228 -27.15 -5.44 -1.27
CA GLY A 228 -28.59 -5.70 -1.29
C GLY A 228 -29.27 -5.28 -2.60
N ALA A 229 -28.52 -5.11 -3.69
CA ALA A 229 -29.08 -4.80 -5.00
C ALA A 229 -29.61 -6.05 -5.71
N ARG A 230 -30.60 -5.87 -6.59
CA ARG A 230 -31.06 -6.92 -7.50
C ARG A 230 -30.24 -6.87 -8.78
N VAL A 231 -29.36 -7.86 -8.98
CA VAL A 231 -28.41 -7.84 -10.09
C VAL A 231 -28.90 -8.66 -11.28
N THR A 232 -28.89 -8.07 -12.48
CA THR A 232 -29.04 -8.78 -13.76
C THR A 232 -27.70 -8.81 -14.48
N GLY A 233 -27.19 -9.99 -14.83
CA GLY A 233 -25.93 -10.13 -15.55
C GLY A 233 -26.11 -10.26 -17.06
N LEU A 234 -25.38 -9.47 -17.85
CA LEU A 234 -25.29 -9.63 -19.30
C LEU A 234 -24.12 -10.56 -19.65
N VAL A 235 -24.42 -11.69 -20.29
CA VAL A 235 -23.46 -12.76 -20.60
C VAL A 235 -23.45 -13.11 -22.09
N SER A 236 -22.49 -13.93 -22.52
CA SER A 236 -22.37 -14.40 -23.91
C SER A 236 -22.79 -15.86 -24.12
N THR A 237 -23.03 -16.60 -23.04
CA THR A 237 -23.47 -18.01 -23.04
C THR A 237 -24.30 -18.26 -21.78
N ASP A 238 -25.19 -19.24 -21.84
CA ASP A 238 -26.06 -19.56 -20.69
C ASP A 238 -25.30 -20.17 -19.53
N ASP A 239 -24.20 -20.89 -19.78
CA ASP A 239 -23.34 -21.41 -18.70
C ASP A 239 -22.66 -20.30 -17.91
N LYS A 240 -22.26 -19.21 -18.59
CA LYS A 240 -21.83 -17.97 -17.93
C LYS A 240 -22.98 -17.35 -17.14
N GLY A 241 -24.21 -17.43 -17.63
CA GLY A 241 -25.42 -17.01 -16.92
C GLY A 241 -25.65 -17.75 -15.60
N LYS A 242 -25.50 -19.08 -15.61
CA LYS A 242 -25.58 -19.91 -14.40
C LYS A 242 -24.53 -19.52 -13.34
N LEU A 243 -23.34 -19.07 -13.76
CA LEU A 243 -22.32 -18.54 -12.85
C LEU A 243 -22.77 -17.24 -12.17
N VAL A 244 -23.45 -16.35 -12.90
CA VAL A 244 -24.00 -15.11 -12.34
C VAL A 244 -24.99 -15.42 -11.20
N LEU A 245 -25.90 -16.37 -11.42
CA LEU A 245 -26.90 -16.76 -10.41
C LEU A 245 -26.25 -17.32 -9.15
N ARG A 246 -25.25 -18.19 -9.29
CA ARG A 246 -24.49 -18.75 -8.15
C ARG A 246 -23.77 -17.69 -7.31
N ARG A 247 -23.51 -16.50 -7.86
CA ARG A 247 -22.78 -15.40 -7.22
C ARG A 247 -23.71 -14.33 -6.63
N GLY A 248 -25.00 -14.63 -6.50
CA GLY A 248 -26.00 -13.71 -5.94
C GLY A 248 -26.70 -12.84 -6.99
N GLY A 249 -26.46 -13.07 -8.28
CA GLY A 249 -27.28 -12.46 -9.33
C GLY A 249 -28.71 -12.99 -9.31
N ALA A 250 -29.68 -12.11 -9.53
CA ALA A 250 -31.10 -12.47 -9.58
C ALA A 250 -31.53 -13.01 -10.95
N ALA A 251 -30.90 -12.51 -12.02
CA ALA A 251 -31.20 -12.90 -13.40
C ALA A 251 -29.96 -12.79 -14.28
N TYR A 252 -30.02 -13.36 -15.49
CA TYR A 252 -29.05 -13.11 -16.54
C TYR A 252 -29.74 -13.00 -17.91
N VAL A 253 -29.09 -12.32 -18.85
CA VAL A 253 -29.49 -12.23 -20.26
C VAL A 253 -28.31 -12.60 -21.14
N ASN A 254 -28.53 -13.53 -22.07
CA ASN A 254 -27.53 -13.93 -23.05
C ASN A 254 -27.59 -12.99 -24.27
N ARG A 255 -26.61 -12.10 -24.39
CA ARG A 255 -26.56 -11.10 -25.48
C ARG A 255 -26.35 -11.70 -26.88
N LYS A 256 -26.06 -13.00 -26.97
CA LYS A 256 -25.89 -13.73 -28.24
C LYS A 256 -27.15 -14.44 -28.71
N ASP A 257 -28.27 -14.29 -27.98
CA ASP A 257 -29.58 -14.75 -28.45
C ASP A 257 -29.90 -14.13 -29.83
N ALA A 258 -30.39 -14.96 -30.75
CA ALA A 258 -30.75 -14.56 -32.10
C ALA A 258 -31.82 -13.46 -32.12
N ALA A 259 -32.69 -13.40 -31.09
CA ALA A 259 -33.70 -12.37 -30.92
C ALA A 259 -33.09 -10.96 -30.76
N PHE A 260 -31.81 -10.84 -30.39
CA PHE A 260 -31.11 -9.57 -30.21
C PHE A 260 -30.22 -9.20 -31.41
N GLY A 261 -30.39 -9.86 -32.55
CA GLY A 261 -29.66 -9.55 -33.78
C GLY A 261 -29.74 -8.06 -34.14
N GLY A 262 -28.57 -7.40 -34.26
CA GLY A 262 -28.47 -5.97 -34.59
C GLY A 262 -28.80 -5.00 -33.44
N ALA A 263 -29.18 -5.49 -32.25
CA ALA A 263 -29.50 -4.64 -31.10
C ALA A 263 -28.27 -3.86 -30.60
N PHE A 264 -27.07 -4.44 -30.70
CA PHE A 264 -25.83 -3.92 -30.12
C PHE A 264 -24.97 -3.23 -31.18
N THR A 265 -25.25 -1.96 -31.41
CA THR A 265 -24.49 -1.10 -32.32
C THR A 265 -24.43 0.34 -31.77
N PRO A 266 -23.40 1.13 -32.15
CA PRO A 266 -23.37 2.57 -31.88
C PRO A 266 -24.63 3.28 -32.40
N VAL A 267 -24.96 4.44 -31.83
CA VAL A 267 -26.08 5.25 -32.30
C VAL A 267 -25.76 5.83 -33.68
N PRO A 268 -26.61 5.61 -34.71
CA PRO A 268 -26.41 6.16 -36.04
C PRO A 268 -26.33 7.70 -36.03
N ALA A 269 -25.38 8.25 -36.79
CA ALA A 269 -25.26 9.70 -36.98
C ALA A 269 -26.51 10.26 -37.66
N GLU A 270 -26.99 9.60 -38.72
CA GLU A 270 -28.18 9.97 -39.47
C GLU A 270 -29.47 9.87 -38.62
N PRO A 271 -30.21 10.97 -38.40
CA PRO A 271 -31.46 10.95 -37.63
C PRO A 271 -32.48 9.92 -38.11
N ALA A 272 -32.63 9.75 -39.43
CA ALA A 272 -33.58 8.81 -40.03
C ALA A 272 -33.28 7.34 -39.65
N ALA A 273 -32.00 6.98 -39.46
CA ALA A 273 -31.59 5.62 -39.09
C ALA A 273 -31.84 5.30 -37.61
N ARG A 274 -32.05 6.31 -36.76
CA ARG A 274 -32.24 6.12 -35.31
C ARG A 274 -33.54 5.40 -34.98
N ARG A 275 -34.59 5.54 -35.80
CA ARG A 275 -35.85 4.80 -35.64
C ARG A 275 -35.63 3.30 -35.80
N THR A 276 -34.94 2.90 -36.87
CA THR A 276 -34.56 1.50 -37.11
C THR A 276 -33.67 0.97 -36.00
N TRP A 277 -32.72 1.77 -35.54
CA TRP A 277 -31.91 1.42 -34.38
C TRP A 277 -32.79 1.19 -33.14
N ARG A 278 -33.71 2.11 -32.78
CA ARG A 278 -34.63 1.92 -31.64
C ARG A 278 -35.43 0.62 -31.75
N GLU A 279 -35.93 0.30 -32.93
CA GLU A 279 -36.70 -0.92 -33.21
C GLU A 279 -35.84 -2.18 -33.01
N ALA A 280 -34.60 -2.20 -33.53
CA ALA A 280 -33.68 -3.32 -33.36
C ALA A 280 -33.35 -3.64 -31.88
N GLY A 281 -33.49 -2.66 -30.98
CA GLY A 281 -33.30 -2.84 -29.54
C GLY A 281 -34.55 -3.30 -28.78
N ARG A 282 -35.73 -3.41 -29.43
CA ARG A 282 -37.01 -3.66 -28.75
C ARG A 282 -37.00 -4.96 -27.95
N ALA A 283 -36.70 -6.08 -28.61
CA ALA A 283 -36.71 -7.39 -27.98
C ALA A 283 -35.79 -7.43 -26.74
N PHE A 284 -34.60 -6.82 -26.85
CA PHE A 284 -33.67 -6.72 -25.73
C PHE A 284 -34.23 -5.90 -24.56
N ARG A 285 -34.87 -4.75 -24.81
CA ARG A 285 -35.51 -3.95 -23.76
C ARG A 285 -36.65 -4.71 -23.07
N GLU A 286 -37.47 -5.41 -23.84
CA GLU A 286 -38.58 -6.21 -23.32
C GLU A 286 -38.07 -7.37 -22.45
N THR A 287 -37.03 -8.07 -22.89
CA THR A 287 -36.37 -9.11 -22.06
C THR A 287 -35.78 -8.52 -20.79
N MET A 288 -35.07 -7.39 -20.88
CA MET A 288 -34.49 -6.73 -19.71
C MET A 288 -35.55 -6.29 -18.70
N ALA A 289 -36.66 -5.72 -19.18
CA ALA A 289 -37.80 -5.38 -18.33
C ALA A 289 -38.39 -6.62 -17.68
N ALA A 290 -38.61 -7.71 -18.42
CA ALA A 290 -39.13 -8.96 -17.89
C ALA A 290 -38.23 -9.56 -16.78
N CYS A 291 -36.90 -9.53 -16.95
CA CYS A 291 -35.95 -9.99 -15.91
C CYS A 291 -35.98 -9.13 -14.63
N ASN A 292 -36.48 -7.90 -14.73
CA ASN A 292 -36.49 -6.90 -13.66
C ASN A 292 -37.91 -6.54 -13.21
N ASP A 293 -38.85 -7.48 -13.37
CA ASP A 293 -40.24 -7.37 -12.91
C ASP A 293 -40.97 -6.15 -13.51
N GLY A 294 -40.64 -5.81 -14.77
CA GLY A 294 -41.18 -4.67 -15.51
C GLY A 294 -40.57 -3.30 -15.17
N ALA A 295 -39.67 -3.24 -14.19
CA ALA A 295 -39.08 -1.99 -13.73
C ALA A 295 -37.78 -1.62 -14.47
N SER A 296 -37.45 -0.34 -14.45
CA SER A 296 -36.25 0.21 -15.09
C SER A 296 -34.97 -0.15 -14.36
N ILE A 297 -33.84 -0.09 -15.07
CA ILE A 297 -32.51 -0.26 -14.48
C ILE A 297 -32.08 1.04 -13.80
N ASP A 298 -31.64 0.94 -12.54
CA ASP A 298 -31.19 2.07 -11.73
C ASP A 298 -29.68 2.33 -11.94
N VAL A 299 -28.90 1.24 -12.05
CA VAL A 299 -27.45 1.32 -12.23
C VAL A 299 -26.97 0.37 -13.32
N VAL A 300 -26.11 0.86 -14.20
CA VAL A 300 -25.36 0.02 -15.16
C VAL A 300 -23.88 0.06 -14.79
N VAL A 301 -23.26 -1.11 -14.75
CA VAL A 301 -21.80 -1.29 -14.71
C VAL A 301 -21.30 -1.71 -16.09
N SER A 302 -20.55 -0.84 -16.75
CA SER A 302 -20.11 -1.01 -18.13
C SER A 302 -18.58 -1.09 -18.25
N SER A 303 -18.10 -1.95 -19.14
CA SER A 303 -16.66 -2.14 -19.41
C SER A 303 -16.38 -2.56 -20.86
N VAL A 304 -17.40 -2.97 -21.60
CA VAL A 304 -17.26 -3.47 -22.97
C VAL A 304 -17.04 -2.32 -23.95
N GLY A 305 -17.77 -1.21 -23.81
CA GLY A 305 -17.56 -0.01 -24.64
C GLY A 305 -18.48 0.11 -25.85
N ARG A 306 -17.91 0.57 -26.98
CA ARG A 306 -18.60 1.04 -28.20
C ARG A 306 -19.85 0.25 -28.60
N ASP A 307 -19.75 -1.07 -28.64
CA ASP A 307 -20.84 -1.94 -29.12
C ASP A 307 -22.08 -1.99 -28.20
N LEU A 308 -21.88 -1.87 -26.87
CA LEU A 308 -22.96 -2.05 -25.88
C LEU A 308 -23.41 -0.74 -25.25
N PHE A 309 -22.50 0.24 -25.14
CA PHE A 309 -22.70 1.45 -24.33
C PHE A 309 -24.01 2.17 -24.64
N ALA A 310 -24.31 2.36 -25.94
CA ALA A 310 -25.53 3.03 -26.39
C ALA A 310 -26.80 2.37 -25.85
N ARG A 311 -26.84 1.02 -25.84
CA ARG A 311 -27.97 0.25 -25.31
C ARG A 311 -28.04 0.26 -23.81
N MET A 312 -26.90 0.30 -23.14
CA MET A 312 -26.91 0.39 -21.69
C MET A 312 -27.49 1.72 -21.20
N VAL A 313 -27.17 2.82 -21.89
CA VAL A 313 -27.81 4.12 -21.61
C VAL A 313 -29.31 4.07 -21.92
N ASP A 314 -29.72 3.44 -23.03
CA ASP A 314 -31.13 3.26 -23.41
C ASP A 314 -31.96 2.61 -22.29
N LEU A 315 -31.38 1.65 -21.55
CA LEU A 315 -32.05 0.92 -20.46
C LEU A 315 -32.22 1.69 -19.14
N LEU A 316 -31.47 2.77 -18.92
CA LEU A 316 -31.54 3.51 -17.65
C LEU A 316 -32.91 4.15 -17.42
N GLY A 317 -33.46 3.98 -16.23
CA GLY A 317 -34.64 4.69 -15.77
C GLY A 317 -34.35 6.15 -15.40
N PRO A 318 -35.39 6.94 -15.07
CA PRO A 318 -35.22 8.27 -14.47
C PRO A 318 -34.42 8.21 -13.17
N GLY A 319 -33.41 9.08 -13.04
CA GLY A 319 -32.45 9.07 -11.94
C GLY A 319 -31.34 8.00 -12.08
N GLY A 320 -31.37 7.21 -13.15
CA GLY A 320 -30.43 6.12 -13.37
C GLY A 320 -29.01 6.60 -13.61
N ARG A 321 -28.03 5.73 -13.36
CA ARG A 321 -26.61 6.04 -13.53
C ARG A 321 -25.83 4.90 -14.16
N LEU A 322 -25.02 5.22 -15.16
CA LEU A 322 -24.06 4.30 -15.74
C LEU A 322 -22.68 4.64 -15.19
N VAL A 323 -22.00 3.66 -14.60
CA VAL A 323 -20.59 3.74 -14.23
C VAL A 323 -19.77 2.85 -15.15
N PHE A 324 -18.62 3.34 -15.60
CA PHE A 324 -17.74 2.58 -16.49
C PHE A 324 -16.26 2.87 -16.25
N TYR A 325 -15.43 1.88 -16.54
CA TYR A 325 -13.99 1.89 -16.29
C TYR A 325 -13.18 1.22 -17.41
N GLY A 326 -13.81 0.96 -18.55
CA GLY A 326 -13.19 0.36 -19.72
C GLY A 326 -14.08 0.45 -20.94
N ALA A 327 -13.50 0.20 -22.11
CA ALA A 327 -14.21 0.20 -23.38
C ALA A 327 -13.52 -0.71 -24.41
N THR A 328 -13.45 -2.00 -24.11
CA THR A 328 -12.73 -3.02 -24.91
C THR A 328 -13.10 -3.10 -26.41
N SER A 329 -14.33 -2.78 -26.81
CA SER A 329 -14.80 -2.85 -28.20
C SER A 329 -14.62 -1.55 -28.98
N GLY A 330 -14.13 -0.48 -28.35
CA GLY A 330 -13.86 0.80 -28.99
C GLY A 330 -14.09 1.98 -28.06
N TYR A 331 -13.40 3.09 -28.33
CA TYR A 331 -13.29 4.24 -27.44
C TYR A 331 -14.20 5.42 -27.79
N THR A 332 -14.75 5.46 -29.00
CA THR A 332 -15.73 6.48 -29.40
C THR A 332 -17.12 6.01 -28.97
N LEU A 333 -17.58 6.51 -27.83
CA LEU A 333 -18.89 6.12 -27.29
C LEU A 333 -19.96 7.07 -27.78
N THR A 334 -21.10 6.49 -28.11
CA THR A 334 -22.28 7.23 -28.53
C THR A 334 -23.49 6.81 -27.71
N PHE A 335 -24.37 7.75 -27.43
CA PHE A 335 -25.66 7.47 -26.81
C PHE A 335 -26.74 8.41 -27.34
N LEU A 336 -27.98 8.02 -27.12
CA LEU A 336 -29.15 8.82 -27.46
C LEU A 336 -29.68 9.45 -26.15
N GLY A 337 -29.90 10.76 -26.16
CA GLY A 337 -30.43 11.46 -25.01
C GLY A 337 -31.87 11.06 -24.69
N LYS A 338 -32.32 11.48 -23.50
CA LYS A 338 -33.61 11.10 -22.93
C LYS A 338 -34.46 12.35 -22.65
N PRO A 339 -35.80 12.22 -22.63
CA PRO A 339 -36.67 13.31 -22.24
C PRO A 339 -36.43 13.75 -20.79
N GLY A 340 -36.73 15.02 -20.52
CA GLY A 340 -36.69 15.65 -19.20
C GLY A 340 -35.77 16.86 -19.14
N ALA A 341 -36.12 17.83 -18.30
CA ALA A 341 -35.36 19.06 -18.08
C ALA A 341 -35.23 19.33 -16.58
N ALA A 342 -34.23 20.12 -16.18
CA ALA A 342 -33.99 20.51 -14.80
C ALA A 342 -33.47 21.94 -14.72
N GLY A 343 -33.78 22.64 -13.62
CA GLY A 343 -33.32 24.02 -13.41
C GLY A 343 -31.79 24.11 -13.31
N ALA A 344 -31.23 25.24 -13.75
CA ALA A 344 -29.79 25.48 -13.71
C ALA A 344 -29.20 25.35 -12.30
N ALA A 345 -29.83 25.96 -11.30
CA ALA A 345 -29.39 25.88 -9.91
C ALA A 345 -29.35 24.43 -9.39
N ASP A 346 -30.36 23.61 -9.73
CA ASP A 346 -30.42 22.21 -9.32
C ASP A 346 -29.31 21.38 -9.96
N MET A 347 -29.06 21.55 -11.25
CA MET A 347 -28.01 20.81 -11.95
C MET A 347 -26.60 21.22 -11.48
N LEU A 348 -26.38 22.51 -11.21
CA LEU A 348 -25.12 22.99 -10.62
C LEU A 348 -24.93 22.50 -9.18
N ALA A 349 -26.02 22.38 -8.39
CA ALA A 349 -25.98 21.77 -7.07
C ALA A 349 -25.66 20.26 -7.14
N ARG A 350 -26.27 19.53 -8.09
CA ARG A 350 -25.94 18.10 -8.37
C ARG A 350 -24.49 17.92 -8.80
N ALA A 351 -23.94 18.88 -9.56
CA ALA A 351 -22.51 18.92 -9.90
C ALA A 351 -21.60 19.20 -8.70
N ARG A 352 -22.17 19.67 -7.57
CA ARG A 352 -21.48 20.16 -6.37
C ARG A 352 -20.61 21.38 -6.67
N LEU A 353 -21.15 22.33 -7.42
CA LEU A 353 -20.48 23.60 -7.72
C LEU A 353 -20.08 24.30 -6.41
N ARG A 354 -18.82 24.73 -6.33
CA ARG A 354 -18.27 25.49 -5.20
C ARG A 354 -18.09 26.96 -5.58
N PRO A 355 -18.13 27.89 -4.63
CA PRO A 355 -17.71 29.27 -4.87
C PRO A 355 -16.30 29.31 -5.49
N HIS A 356 -16.07 30.28 -6.37
CA HIS A 356 -14.82 30.51 -7.12
C HIS A 356 -14.43 29.44 -8.16
N ALA A 357 -15.18 28.33 -8.26
CA ALA A 357 -14.99 27.35 -9.31
C ALA A 357 -15.15 27.98 -10.71
N GLY A 358 -14.39 27.48 -11.69
CA GLY A 358 -14.51 27.91 -13.08
C GLY A 358 -15.67 27.19 -13.76
N VAL A 359 -16.60 27.95 -14.32
CA VAL A 359 -17.75 27.44 -15.07
C VAL A 359 -17.65 27.91 -16.52
N LEU A 360 -17.76 26.97 -17.46
CA LEU A 360 -17.94 27.27 -18.88
C LEU A 360 -19.41 27.07 -19.24
N VAL A 361 -20.04 28.06 -19.86
CA VAL A 361 -21.41 27.96 -20.40
C VAL A 361 -21.35 28.08 -21.92
N TYR A 362 -21.93 27.11 -22.63
CA TYR A 362 -22.20 27.28 -24.07
C TYR A 362 -23.50 28.07 -24.25
N TYR A 363 -23.39 29.22 -24.91
CA TYR A 363 -24.50 30.11 -25.24
C TYR A 363 -24.85 29.96 -26.72
N THR A 364 -26.06 29.49 -27.01
CA THR A 364 -26.49 29.11 -28.36
C THR A 364 -27.27 30.20 -29.10
N GLY A 365 -27.56 31.32 -28.44
CA GLY A 365 -28.23 32.46 -29.05
C GLY A 365 -27.43 33.06 -30.20
N THR A 366 -28.12 33.44 -31.28
CA THR A 366 -27.55 33.99 -32.53
C THR A 366 -27.98 35.44 -32.72
N ASP A 367 -27.70 36.03 -33.88
CA ASP A 367 -28.05 37.44 -34.13
C ASP A 367 -29.56 37.61 -34.31
N GLY A 368 -30.22 38.05 -33.24
CA GLY A 368 -31.67 38.29 -33.19
C GLY A 368 -32.43 37.40 -32.20
N ASP A 369 -31.85 36.27 -31.77
CA ASP A 369 -32.47 35.31 -30.85
C ASP A 369 -31.75 35.27 -29.48
N ASP A 370 -32.53 35.31 -28.40
CA ASP A 370 -32.01 35.15 -27.03
C ASP A 370 -31.88 33.65 -26.65
N ASP A 371 -31.08 33.35 -25.63
CA ASP A 371 -30.85 32.00 -25.13
C ASP A 371 -31.19 31.95 -23.64
N PRO A 372 -32.48 31.79 -23.29
CA PRO A 372 -32.94 31.86 -21.90
C PRO A 372 -32.28 30.79 -21.03
N VAL A 373 -32.07 29.58 -21.57
CA VAL A 373 -31.40 28.50 -20.84
C VAL A 373 -29.94 28.84 -20.55
N GLY A 374 -29.22 29.38 -21.53
CA GLY A 374 -27.85 29.88 -21.34
C GLY A 374 -27.79 31.03 -20.33
N GLY A 375 -28.77 31.94 -20.37
CA GLY A 375 -28.93 33.02 -19.40
C GLY A 375 -29.14 32.51 -17.98
N ASP A 376 -30.08 31.59 -17.77
CA ASP A 376 -30.37 30.97 -16.48
C ASP A 376 -29.14 30.25 -15.91
N ALA A 377 -28.36 29.58 -16.76
CA ALA A 377 -27.11 28.94 -16.39
C ALA A 377 -26.05 29.95 -15.89
N ILE A 378 -25.90 31.07 -16.60
CA ILE A 378 -25.00 32.16 -16.22
C ILE A 378 -25.43 32.75 -14.87
N GLU A 379 -26.71 33.06 -14.71
CA GLU A 379 -27.24 33.67 -13.49
C GLU A 379 -27.10 32.73 -12.29
N ALA A 380 -27.44 31.46 -12.44
CA ALA A 380 -27.28 30.46 -11.38
C ALA A 380 -25.80 30.26 -11.00
N ALA A 381 -24.89 30.23 -11.97
CA ALA A 381 -23.45 30.09 -11.71
C ALA A 381 -22.87 31.33 -11.00
N LEU A 382 -23.25 32.53 -11.43
CA LEU A 382 -22.85 33.79 -10.78
C LEU A 382 -23.41 33.89 -9.36
N ALA A 383 -24.67 33.48 -9.15
CA ALA A 383 -25.31 33.44 -7.84
C ALA A 383 -24.60 32.46 -6.88
N ALA A 384 -24.07 31.35 -7.40
CA ALA A 384 -23.23 30.41 -6.65
C ALA A 384 -21.79 30.93 -6.39
N GLY A 385 -21.45 32.14 -6.85
CA GLY A 385 -20.13 32.74 -6.67
C GLY A 385 -19.05 32.17 -7.60
N ALA A 386 -19.44 31.54 -8.71
CA ALA A 386 -18.49 30.96 -9.67
C ALA A 386 -17.85 32.02 -10.57
N ARG A 387 -16.72 31.66 -11.18
CA ARG A 387 -16.08 32.43 -12.26
C ARG A 387 -16.60 31.89 -13.59
N VAL A 388 -17.28 32.73 -14.36
CA VAL A 388 -18.02 32.27 -15.54
C VAL A 388 -17.33 32.72 -16.82
N ALA A 389 -16.98 31.75 -17.66
CA ALA A 389 -16.62 31.95 -19.05
C ALA A 389 -17.80 31.49 -19.92
N VAL A 390 -18.08 32.23 -21.00
CA VAL A 390 -19.18 31.93 -21.92
C VAL A 390 -18.62 31.74 -23.32
N ALA A 391 -18.91 30.59 -23.92
CA ALA A 391 -18.59 30.30 -25.32
C ALA A 391 -19.79 30.61 -26.20
N THR A 392 -19.65 31.53 -27.15
CA THR A 392 -20.70 31.93 -28.10
C THR A 392 -20.37 31.52 -29.53
N ARG A 393 -21.38 31.46 -30.40
CA ARG A 393 -21.16 31.20 -31.84
C ARG A 393 -20.61 32.42 -32.58
N THR A 394 -21.18 33.61 -32.33
CA THR A 394 -20.83 34.88 -33.01
C THR A 394 -20.22 35.89 -32.05
N ASP A 395 -19.48 36.85 -32.60
CA ASP A 395 -18.91 37.99 -31.87
C ASP A 395 -20.02 38.91 -31.34
N ALA A 396 -21.10 39.09 -32.11
CA ALA A 396 -22.26 39.87 -31.71
C ALA A 396 -22.98 39.26 -30.49
N ALA A 397 -23.11 37.93 -30.41
CA ALA A 397 -23.62 37.26 -29.22
C ALA A 397 -22.70 37.46 -28.00
N ALA A 398 -21.37 37.39 -28.20
CA ALA A 398 -20.40 37.65 -27.14
C ALA A 398 -20.52 39.09 -26.57
N ALA A 399 -20.71 40.08 -27.44
CA ALA A 399 -20.92 41.46 -27.02
C ALA A 399 -22.17 41.62 -26.14
N ARG A 400 -23.30 41.03 -26.56
CA ARG A 400 -24.57 41.07 -25.79
C ARG A 400 -24.46 40.38 -24.43
N VAL A 401 -23.83 39.21 -24.37
CA VAL A 401 -23.58 38.48 -23.11
C VAL A 401 -22.74 39.34 -22.16
N THR A 402 -21.68 39.97 -22.66
CA THR A 402 -20.80 40.83 -21.85
C THR A 402 -21.51 42.09 -21.35
N GLU A 403 -22.38 42.68 -22.19
CA GLU A 403 -23.21 43.83 -21.83
C GLU A 403 -24.21 43.49 -20.71
N ARG A 404 -24.91 42.36 -20.84
CA ARG A 404 -25.93 41.90 -19.89
C ARG A 404 -25.32 41.41 -18.58
N TRP A 405 -24.24 40.62 -18.62
CA TRP A 405 -23.60 40.06 -17.43
C TRP A 405 -22.14 40.50 -17.30
N ARG A 406 -21.92 41.74 -16.83
CA ARG A 406 -20.58 42.38 -16.74
C ARG A 406 -19.47 41.59 -16.02
N LYS A 407 -19.81 40.58 -15.21
CA LYS A 407 -18.85 39.74 -14.47
C LYS A 407 -18.37 38.51 -15.26
N VAL A 408 -18.98 38.21 -16.40
CA VAL A 408 -18.58 37.08 -17.25
C VAL A 408 -17.52 37.50 -18.25
N ARG A 409 -16.76 36.52 -18.76
CA ARG A 409 -15.89 36.73 -19.91
C ARG A 409 -16.32 35.83 -21.05
N THR A 410 -16.16 36.29 -22.29
CA THR A 410 -16.64 35.58 -23.46
C THR A 410 -15.51 35.12 -24.38
N VAL A 411 -15.74 34.02 -25.07
CA VAL A 411 -14.97 33.57 -26.23
C VAL A 411 -15.96 33.22 -27.34
N SER A 412 -15.77 33.73 -28.55
CA SER A 412 -16.61 33.42 -29.70
C SER A 412 -15.90 32.47 -30.66
N LEU A 413 -16.65 31.52 -31.20
CA LEU A 413 -16.14 30.60 -32.23
C LEU A 413 -15.82 31.33 -33.54
N GLU A 414 -16.54 32.40 -33.87
CA GLU A 414 -16.27 33.29 -35.00
C GLU A 414 -14.88 33.94 -34.92
N THR A 415 -14.53 34.56 -33.78
CA THR A 415 -13.18 35.09 -33.54
C THR A 415 -12.11 33.99 -33.68
N LEU A 416 -12.37 32.78 -33.15
CA LEU A 416 -11.42 31.67 -33.25
C LEU A 416 -11.29 31.14 -34.68
N ALA A 417 -12.34 31.19 -35.49
CA ALA A 417 -12.30 30.81 -36.91
C ALA A 417 -11.39 31.73 -37.75
N GLY A 418 -11.12 32.96 -37.28
CA GLY A 418 -10.11 33.84 -37.86
C GLY A 418 -8.66 33.39 -37.57
N ALA A 419 -8.44 32.46 -36.64
CA ALA A 419 -7.12 31.89 -36.38
C ALA A 419 -6.78 30.78 -37.39
N LYS A 420 -5.51 30.71 -37.78
CA LYS A 420 -5.02 29.70 -38.74
C LYS A 420 -5.29 28.28 -38.23
N ASP A 421 -5.91 27.46 -39.08
CA ASP A 421 -6.17 26.03 -38.87
C ASP A 421 -7.16 25.67 -37.73
N PHE A 422 -8.02 26.59 -37.27
CA PHE A 422 -9.10 26.26 -36.31
C PHE A 422 -10.29 25.56 -36.99
N GLU A 423 -10.77 24.48 -36.37
CA GLU A 423 -11.94 23.73 -36.81
C GLU A 423 -12.91 23.53 -35.62
N TRP A 424 -14.20 23.72 -35.86
CA TRP A 424 -15.26 23.42 -34.89
C TRP A 424 -16.26 22.42 -35.48
N PRO A 425 -15.98 21.10 -35.41
CA PRO A 425 -16.81 20.09 -36.04
C PRO A 425 -18.14 19.92 -35.30
N ALA A 426 -19.18 19.47 -36.01
CA ALA A 426 -20.52 19.28 -35.46
C ALA A 426 -20.61 18.17 -34.38
N THR A 427 -19.67 17.22 -34.42
CA THR A 427 -19.44 16.14 -33.45
C THR A 427 -17.95 15.85 -33.42
N MET A 428 -17.45 15.24 -32.36
CA MET A 428 -16.07 14.70 -32.38
C MET A 428 -15.90 13.66 -33.51
N PRO A 429 -14.69 13.53 -34.09
CA PRO A 429 -14.38 12.45 -35.02
C PRO A 429 -14.50 11.08 -34.35
N ASP A 430 -14.78 10.07 -35.15
CA ASP A 430 -14.80 8.68 -34.68
C ASP A 430 -13.38 8.12 -34.68
N TYR A 431 -12.75 8.09 -33.51
CA TYR A 431 -11.36 7.66 -33.37
C TYR A 431 -11.13 6.16 -33.56
N ASP A 432 -12.19 5.34 -33.54
CA ASP A 432 -12.04 3.91 -33.82
C ASP A 432 -11.94 3.65 -35.33
N SER A 433 -12.35 4.62 -36.16
CA SER A 433 -12.31 4.53 -37.63
C SER A 433 -11.44 5.59 -38.32
N ASP A 434 -11.12 6.69 -37.64
CA ASP A 434 -10.33 7.82 -38.15
C ASP A 434 -9.05 8.00 -37.31
N GLY A 435 -7.97 7.32 -37.71
CA GLY A 435 -6.69 7.32 -36.99
C GLY A 435 -6.00 8.68 -36.92
N ASP A 436 -6.17 9.52 -37.96
CA ASP A 436 -5.63 10.89 -37.98
C ASP A 436 -6.56 11.89 -37.29
N GLY A 437 -7.84 11.54 -37.15
CA GLY A 437 -8.89 12.36 -36.55
C GLY A 437 -8.59 12.77 -35.11
N TYR A 438 -7.92 11.92 -34.32
CA TYR A 438 -7.52 12.26 -32.96
C TYR A 438 -6.57 13.47 -32.94
N ARG A 439 -5.46 13.38 -33.68
CA ARG A 439 -4.45 14.44 -33.71
C ARG A 439 -4.98 15.72 -34.32
N ARG A 440 -5.73 15.61 -35.43
CA ARG A 440 -6.39 16.77 -36.05
C ARG A 440 -7.31 17.47 -35.07
N TYR A 441 -8.16 16.73 -34.35
CA TYR A 441 -9.10 17.32 -33.38
C TYR A 441 -8.37 17.95 -32.18
N GLN A 442 -7.30 17.33 -31.70
CA GLN A 442 -6.47 17.91 -30.64
C GLN A 442 -5.86 19.26 -31.08
N ASP A 443 -5.23 19.28 -32.25
CA ASP A 443 -4.46 20.45 -32.73
C ASP A 443 -5.37 21.58 -33.24
N ARG A 444 -6.45 21.24 -33.95
CA ARG A 444 -7.32 22.20 -34.64
C ARG A 444 -8.57 22.60 -33.86
N THR A 445 -8.99 21.83 -32.86
CA THR A 445 -10.20 22.11 -32.08
C THR A 445 -9.88 22.33 -30.60
N LEU A 446 -9.36 21.29 -29.93
CA LEU A 446 -9.20 21.28 -28.47
C LEU A 446 -8.17 22.28 -27.98
N LYS A 447 -7.00 22.34 -28.62
CA LYS A 447 -5.91 23.21 -28.19
C LYS A 447 -6.23 24.70 -28.37
N PRO A 448 -6.70 25.21 -29.52
CA PRO A 448 -7.01 26.62 -29.67
C PRO A 448 -8.17 27.05 -28.78
N PHE A 449 -9.26 26.28 -28.75
CA PHE A 449 -10.44 26.61 -27.94
C PHE A 449 -10.13 26.48 -26.43
N GLY A 450 -9.42 25.43 -26.02
CA GLY A 450 -9.02 25.23 -24.63
C GLY A 450 -8.05 26.28 -24.11
N GLN A 451 -7.12 26.76 -24.95
CA GLN A 451 -6.27 27.90 -24.59
C GLN A 451 -7.08 29.18 -24.41
N ALA A 452 -8.06 29.43 -25.27
CA ALA A 452 -8.92 30.61 -25.18
C ALA A 452 -9.75 30.58 -23.88
N VAL A 453 -10.45 29.47 -23.60
CA VAL A 453 -11.20 29.27 -22.35
C VAL A 453 -10.29 29.33 -21.13
N GLY A 454 -9.13 28.65 -21.19
CA GLY A 454 -8.17 28.58 -20.09
C GLY A 454 -7.68 29.94 -19.64
N ARG A 455 -7.43 30.87 -20.57
CA ARG A 455 -7.06 32.27 -20.23
C ARG A 455 -8.14 33.00 -19.43
N LEU A 456 -9.41 32.65 -19.61
CA LEU A 456 -10.53 33.27 -18.90
C LEU A 456 -10.72 32.70 -17.49
N LEU A 457 -10.40 31.42 -17.31
CA LEU A 457 -10.65 30.66 -16.08
C LEU A 457 -9.38 30.30 -15.28
N ALA A 458 -8.19 30.70 -15.73
CA ALA A 458 -6.95 30.43 -15.02
C ALA A 458 -6.92 31.06 -13.62
N THR A 459 -6.32 30.34 -12.68
CA THR A 459 -6.06 30.75 -11.28
C THR A 459 -4.72 30.17 -10.84
N PRO A 460 -4.11 30.66 -9.74
CA PRO A 460 -2.86 30.07 -9.23
C PRO A 460 -2.94 28.56 -8.96
N ASP A 461 -4.08 28.05 -8.48
CA ASP A 461 -4.33 26.64 -8.16
C ASP A 461 -4.90 25.82 -9.35
N ASN A 462 -5.31 26.49 -10.43
CA ASN A 462 -5.70 25.89 -11.70
C ASN A 462 -5.14 26.73 -12.86
N PRO A 463 -3.82 26.65 -13.12
CA PRO A 463 -3.14 27.55 -14.06
C PRO A 463 -3.51 27.27 -15.52
N ARG A 464 -3.95 26.05 -15.83
CA ARG A 464 -4.47 25.70 -17.17
C ARG A 464 -5.89 26.24 -17.40
N GLY A 465 -6.59 26.65 -16.35
CA GLY A 465 -7.95 27.17 -16.43
C GLY A 465 -8.97 26.16 -16.95
N ASN A 466 -8.75 24.86 -16.71
CA ASN A 466 -9.73 23.84 -17.06
C ASN A 466 -11.03 24.07 -16.26
N PRO A 467 -12.22 24.12 -16.89
CA PRO A 467 -13.47 24.34 -16.17
C PRO A 467 -13.74 23.23 -15.15
N ASP A 468 -14.20 23.59 -13.96
CA ASP A 468 -14.68 22.64 -12.96
C ASP A 468 -16.08 22.13 -13.33
N VAL A 469 -16.92 22.99 -13.91
CA VAL A 469 -18.22 22.63 -14.47
C VAL A 469 -18.37 23.20 -15.88
N ILE A 470 -18.94 22.41 -16.79
CA ILE A 470 -19.32 22.86 -18.13
C ILE A 470 -20.82 22.66 -18.28
N VAL A 471 -21.55 23.72 -18.60
CA VAL A 471 -22.96 23.66 -18.96
C VAL A 471 -23.08 23.43 -20.46
N GLU A 472 -23.34 22.17 -20.81
CA GLU A 472 -23.61 21.71 -22.18
C GLU A 472 -25.10 21.93 -22.54
N ARG A 473 -25.38 21.86 -23.84
CA ARG A 473 -26.63 22.26 -24.50
C ARG A 473 -27.11 21.15 -25.41
N ALA A 474 -28.42 20.91 -25.40
CA ALA A 474 -29.03 19.87 -26.22
C ALA A 474 -29.01 20.18 -27.74
N ALA A 475 -28.73 21.44 -28.10
CA ALA A 475 -28.76 21.93 -29.47
C ALA A 475 -27.60 21.44 -30.35
N HIS A 476 -26.49 20.99 -29.77
CA HIS A 476 -25.28 20.54 -30.49
C HIS A 476 -24.63 19.31 -29.83
N ASP A 477 -23.67 18.69 -30.51
CA ASP A 477 -22.90 17.54 -29.99
C ASP A 477 -21.44 17.96 -29.74
N THR A 478 -21.22 18.75 -28.69
CA THR A 478 -19.87 19.18 -28.28
C THR A 478 -19.39 18.47 -27.02
N LEU A 479 -20.03 17.35 -26.66
CA LEU A 479 -19.73 16.58 -25.46
C LEU A 479 -18.30 16.05 -25.48
N GLY A 480 -17.79 15.62 -26.64
CA GLY A 480 -16.38 15.27 -26.84
C GLY A 480 -15.46 16.42 -26.41
N THR A 481 -15.66 17.63 -26.94
CA THR A 481 -14.87 18.82 -26.56
C THR A 481 -14.98 19.12 -25.07
N SER A 482 -16.21 19.12 -24.54
CA SER A 482 -16.52 19.43 -23.15
C SER A 482 -15.82 18.47 -22.20
N THR A 483 -15.91 17.18 -22.47
CA THR A 483 -15.24 16.18 -21.64
C THR A 483 -13.73 16.34 -21.70
N PHE A 484 -13.09 16.73 -22.82
CA PHE A 484 -11.64 17.01 -22.86
C PHE A 484 -11.24 18.23 -22.03
N LEU A 485 -12.02 19.30 -22.07
CA LEU A 485 -11.74 20.54 -21.37
C LEU A 485 -11.97 20.47 -19.87
N ALA A 486 -13.00 19.74 -19.44
CA ALA A 486 -13.37 19.62 -18.05
C ALA A 486 -12.17 19.16 -17.21
N ARG A 487 -12.03 19.75 -16.03
CA ARG A 487 -10.90 19.50 -15.12
C ARG A 487 -10.78 17.99 -14.83
N PRO A 488 -9.57 17.39 -14.92
CA PRO A 488 -9.37 16.01 -14.53
C PRO A 488 -9.79 15.76 -13.07
N PHE A 489 -10.37 14.59 -12.83
CA PHE A 489 -10.81 14.01 -11.56
C PHE A 489 -12.05 14.66 -10.90
N THR A 490 -12.21 15.97 -11.04
CA THR A 490 -13.33 16.70 -10.40
C THR A 490 -14.34 17.26 -11.39
N GLY A 491 -13.97 17.35 -12.66
CA GLY A 491 -14.74 18.02 -13.70
C GLY A 491 -16.10 17.38 -13.98
N VAL A 492 -17.10 18.23 -14.18
CA VAL A 492 -18.48 17.81 -14.47
C VAL A 492 -18.99 18.52 -15.72
N VAL A 493 -19.60 17.76 -16.63
CA VAL A 493 -20.42 18.31 -17.72
C VAL A 493 -21.89 18.14 -17.34
N VAL A 494 -22.69 19.20 -17.42
CA VAL A 494 -24.13 19.17 -17.08
C VAL A 494 -24.98 19.56 -18.28
N PHE A 495 -26.13 18.93 -18.45
CA PHE A 495 -27.19 19.36 -19.36
C PHE A 495 -28.40 19.85 -18.57
N LEU A 496 -29.06 20.89 -19.05
CA LEU A 496 -30.27 21.45 -18.41
C LEU A 496 -31.56 21.04 -19.15
N GLU A 497 -31.46 20.95 -20.47
CA GLU A 497 -32.58 20.79 -21.40
C GLU A 497 -32.89 19.31 -21.68
N SER A 498 -34.07 19.07 -22.26
CA SER A 498 -34.37 17.76 -22.85
C SER A 498 -33.38 17.43 -23.95
N THR A 499 -32.82 16.21 -23.88
CA THR A 499 -31.85 15.70 -24.86
C THR A 499 -32.48 14.62 -25.76
N GLU A 500 -33.80 14.48 -25.71
CA GLU A 500 -34.55 13.47 -26.45
C GLU A 500 -34.21 13.48 -27.95
N ASP A 501 -34.02 12.27 -28.49
CA ASP A 501 -33.66 12.02 -29.90
C ASP A 501 -32.35 12.66 -30.40
N ARG A 502 -31.58 13.32 -29.52
CA ARG A 502 -30.25 13.85 -29.83
C ARG A 502 -29.18 12.81 -29.55
N ARG A 503 -28.30 12.61 -30.53
CA ARG A 503 -27.11 11.76 -30.38
C ARG A 503 -25.99 12.61 -29.79
N PHE A 504 -25.25 12.04 -28.85
CA PHE A 504 -24.00 12.61 -28.32
C PHE A 504 -22.85 11.63 -28.46
N ALA A 505 -21.65 12.16 -28.66
CA ALA A 505 -20.42 11.38 -28.75
C ALA A 505 -19.32 11.91 -27.81
N PHE A 506 -18.57 11.01 -27.20
CA PHE A 506 -17.39 11.36 -26.40
C PHE A 506 -16.31 10.28 -26.44
N TYR A 507 -15.08 10.67 -26.13
CA TYR A 507 -13.93 9.76 -26.03
C TYR A 507 -13.86 9.13 -24.64
N ALA A 508 -14.03 7.81 -24.56
CA ALA A 508 -14.18 7.09 -23.32
C ALA A 508 -12.98 7.20 -22.36
N PRO A 509 -11.72 7.01 -22.78
CA PRO A 509 -10.56 7.10 -21.88
C PRO A 509 -10.48 8.45 -21.17
N ASN A 510 -10.83 9.52 -21.88
CA ASN A 510 -10.78 10.86 -21.31
C ASN A 510 -11.84 11.08 -20.21
N VAL A 511 -12.94 10.31 -20.19
CA VAL A 511 -13.94 10.35 -19.13
C VAL A 511 -13.60 9.40 -17.99
N TRP A 512 -13.33 8.11 -18.25
CA TRP A 512 -13.11 7.16 -17.16
C TRP A 512 -11.76 7.36 -16.46
N MET A 513 -10.64 7.49 -17.20
CA MET A 513 -9.29 7.58 -16.61
C MET A 513 -9.15 8.85 -15.77
N HIS A 514 -9.82 9.92 -16.20
CA HIS A 514 -9.87 11.19 -15.48
C HIS A 514 -11.14 11.34 -14.63
N GLN A 515 -11.92 10.27 -14.43
CA GLN A 515 -13.05 10.20 -13.50
C GLN A 515 -14.05 11.35 -13.62
N LYS A 516 -14.30 11.78 -14.86
CA LYS A 516 -15.22 12.88 -15.17
C LYS A 516 -16.67 12.39 -15.10
N ARG A 517 -17.58 13.33 -14.83
CA ARG A 517 -19.01 13.05 -14.71
C ARG A 517 -19.79 13.83 -15.76
N VAL A 518 -20.74 13.17 -16.42
CA VAL A 518 -21.70 13.79 -17.31
C VAL A 518 -23.09 13.63 -16.70
N LEU A 519 -23.70 14.73 -16.28
CA LEU A 519 -24.99 14.75 -15.61
C LEU A 519 -26.04 15.29 -16.57
N LEU A 520 -27.02 14.45 -16.92
CA LEU A 520 -28.19 14.86 -17.67
C LEU A 520 -29.37 15.01 -16.69
N PRO A 521 -30.47 15.68 -17.08
CA PRO A 521 -31.60 15.91 -16.18
C PRO A 521 -32.16 14.64 -15.54
N THR A 522 -32.19 13.55 -16.32
CA THR A 522 -32.82 12.27 -15.94
C THR A 522 -31.85 11.10 -15.75
N PHE A 523 -30.56 11.25 -16.02
CA PHE A 523 -29.57 10.18 -15.77
C PHE A 523 -28.14 10.73 -15.71
N ALA A 524 -27.19 9.89 -15.29
CA ALA A 524 -25.77 10.24 -15.25
C ALA A 524 -24.88 9.19 -15.91
N ILE A 525 -23.78 9.65 -16.51
CA ILE A 525 -22.66 8.83 -16.98
C ILE A 525 -21.44 9.19 -16.12
N LEU A 526 -20.86 8.20 -15.45
CA LEU A 526 -19.85 8.37 -14.43
C LEU A 526 -18.60 7.58 -14.81
N GLY A 527 -17.51 8.30 -15.08
CA GLY A 527 -16.20 7.69 -15.26
C GLY A 527 -15.65 7.20 -13.91
N SER A 528 -15.15 5.97 -13.87
CA SER A 528 -14.40 5.40 -12.75
C SER A 528 -13.08 4.83 -13.23
N HIS A 529 -12.06 4.85 -12.38
CA HIS A 529 -10.75 4.29 -12.68
C HIS A 529 -10.10 3.77 -11.40
N LEU A 530 -9.65 2.51 -11.47
CA LEU A 530 -9.01 1.75 -10.39
C LEU A 530 -9.60 2.06 -9.00
N SER A 531 -8.74 2.24 -7.99
CA SER A 531 -9.02 2.58 -6.61
C SER A 531 -7.82 3.34 -6.03
N ASN A 532 -7.94 3.89 -4.84
CA ASN A 532 -6.80 4.25 -3.99
C ASN A 532 -6.48 3.10 -3.00
N ALA A 533 -5.31 3.17 -2.36
CA ALA A 533 -4.85 2.12 -1.43
C ALA A 533 -5.80 1.86 -0.25
N HIS A 534 -6.55 2.88 0.20
CA HIS A 534 -7.53 2.70 1.28
C HIS A 534 -8.70 1.82 0.83
N GLN A 535 -9.26 2.08 -0.35
CA GLN A 535 -10.30 1.25 -0.96
C GLN A 535 -9.80 -0.18 -1.23
N ALA A 536 -8.54 -0.34 -1.62
CA ALA A 536 -7.93 -1.66 -1.78
C ALA A 536 -7.86 -2.43 -0.44
N GLU A 537 -7.53 -1.74 0.67
CA GLU A 537 -7.56 -2.32 2.02
C GLU A 537 -8.98 -2.70 2.47
N GLU A 538 -9.99 -1.91 2.11
CA GLU A 538 -11.41 -2.28 2.34
C GLU A 538 -11.77 -3.60 1.65
N CYS A 539 -11.28 -3.82 0.41
CA CYS A 539 -11.49 -5.09 -0.29
C CYS A 539 -10.84 -6.27 0.45
N VAL A 540 -9.60 -6.11 0.94
CA VAL A 540 -8.93 -7.13 1.77
C VAL A 540 -9.77 -7.46 3.01
N ARG A 541 -10.31 -6.43 3.68
CA ARG A 541 -11.15 -6.64 4.88
C ARG A 541 -12.43 -7.40 4.58
N LEU A 542 -13.08 -7.12 3.44
CA LEU A 542 -14.28 -7.86 3.01
C LEU A 542 -13.97 -9.33 2.71
N LEU A 543 -12.78 -9.61 2.15
CA LEU A 543 -12.29 -10.97 1.94
C LEU A 543 -12.02 -11.68 3.26
N ASP A 544 -11.34 -11.03 4.21
CA ASP A 544 -11.08 -11.56 5.56
C ASP A 544 -12.37 -11.84 6.36
N ALA A 545 -13.38 -11.00 6.18
CA ALA A 545 -14.71 -11.21 6.75
C ALA A 545 -15.47 -12.37 6.08
N GLY A 546 -15.04 -12.81 4.89
CA GLY A 546 -15.75 -13.80 4.06
C GLY A 546 -16.98 -13.23 3.36
N ALA A 547 -17.10 -11.90 3.28
CA ALA A 547 -18.20 -11.23 2.59
C ALA A 547 -18.05 -11.26 1.07
N LEU A 548 -16.81 -11.38 0.59
CA LEU A 548 -16.46 -11.60 -0.82
C LEU A 548 -15.62 -12.87 -0.95
N THR A 549 -15.64 -13.47 -2.14
CA THR A 549 -14.80 -14.64 -2.47
C THR A 549 -14.03 -14.38 -3.75
N VAL A 550 -12.81 -14.93 -3.82
CA VAL A 550 -11.99 -14.95 -5.04
C VAL A 550 -12.13 -16.33 -5.67
N GLN A 551 -12.25 -16.36 -6.99
CA GLN A 551 -12.25 -17.63 -7.71
C GLN A 551 -10.81 -18.12 -7.86
N PRO A 552 -10.55 -19.43 -7.69
CA PRO A 552 -9.22 -19.99 -7.96
C PRO A 552 -8.79 -19.64 -9.40
N PRO A 553 -7.65 -18.97 -9.58
CA PRO A 553 -7.13 -18.68 -10.92
C PRO A 553 -6.51 -19.93 -11.53
N ALA A 554 -6.41 -19.98 -12.86
CA ALA A 554 -5.53 -20.92 -13.52
C ALA A 554 -4.06 -20.50 -13.27
N VAL A 555 -3.27 -21.43 -12.73
CA VAL A 555 -1.87 -21.17 -12.32
C VAL A 555 -0.91 -21.68 -13.39
N HIS A 556 -0.15 -20.76 -13.97
CA HIS A 556 0.81 -21.03 -15.05
C HIS A 556 2.27 -20.99 -14.55
N ALA A 557 3.16 -21.69 -15.24
CA ALA A 557 4.61 -21.62 -15.03
C ALA A 557 5.20 -20.35 -15.68
N TRP A 558 6.34 -19.87 -15.19
CA TRP A 558 6.97 -18.62 -15.63
C TRP A 558 7.13 -18.51 -17.16
N GLU A 559 7.47 -19.61 -17.82
CA GLU A 559 7.72 -19.69 -19.26
C GLU A 559 6.44 -19.53 -20.10
N GLU A 560 5.26 -19.77 -19.49
CA GLU A 560 3.96 -19.72 -20.15
C GLU A 560 3.33 -18.32 -20.14
N LEU A 561 3.99 -17.31 -19.55
CA LEU A 561 3.41 -15.98 -19.34
C LEU A 561 2.94 -15.32 -20.63
N ALA A 562 3.75 -15.40 -21.68
CA ALA A 562 3.45 -14.86 -23.01
C ALA A 562 2.16 -15.50 -23.60
N GLU A 563 2.07 -16.82 -23.60
CA GLU A 563 0.89 -17.55 -24.11
C GLU A 563 -0.34 -17.39 -23.22
N ALA A 564 -0.18 -17.27 -21.90
CA ALA A 564 -1.28 -17.01 -20.99
C ALA A 564 -1.88 -15.60 -21.23
N ASN A 565 -1.05 -14.59 -21.48
CA ASN A 565 -1.53 -13.26 -21.88
C ASN A 565 -2.15 -13.27 -23.29
N GLN A 566 -1.65 -14.10 -24.20
CA GLN A 566 -2.29 -14.29 -25.50
C GLN A 566 -3.67 -14.94 -25.37
N ALA A 567 -3.82 -15.94 -24.51
CA ALA A 567 -5.12 -16.56 -24.23
C ALA A 567 -6.11 -15.56 -23.58
N LEU A 568 -5.62 -14.64 -22.74
CA LEU A 568 -6.39 -13.51 -22.22
C LEU A 568 -6.84 -12.57 -23.36
N HIS A 569 -5.95 -12.22 -24.28
CA HIS A 569 -6.28 -11.37 -25.43
C HIS A 569 -7.35 -12.02 -26.33
N GLU A 570 -7.19 -13.31 -26.63
CA GLU A 570 -8.08 -14.08 -27.51
C GLU A 570 -9.34 -14.61 -26.79
N ASN A 571 -9.51 -14.28 -25.49
CA ASN A 571 -10.65 -14.72 -24.66
C ASN A 571 -10.83 -16.25 -24.66
N ARG A 572 -9.72 -17.00 -24.61
CA ARG A 572 -9.65 -18.47 -24.59
C ARG A 572 -9.49 -19.08 -23.19
N HIS A 573 -9.59 -18.27 -22.14
CA HIS A 573 -9.39 -18.70 -20.75
C HIS A 573 -10.72 -18.84 -19.99
N ALA A 574 -10.70 -19.64 -18.92
CA ALA A 574 -11.79 -19.75 -17.96
C ALA A 574 -11.34 -19.10 -16.64
N GLY A 575 -11.99 -18.00 -16.24
CA GLY A 575 -11.68 -17.31 -14.98
C GLY A 575 -10.44 -16.41 -15.05
N THR A 576 -9.87 -16.10 -13.88
CA THR A 576 -8.64 -15.30 -13.75
C THR A 576 -7.40 -16.17 -13.96
N LEU A 577 -6.27 -15.54 -14.29
CA LEU A 577 -5.00 -16.21 -14.56
C LEU A 577 -3.91 -15.67 -13.63
N THR A 578 -2.98 -16.52 -13.22
CA THR A 578 -1.78 -16.10 -12.48
C THR A 578 -0.56 -16.90 -12.93
N ILE A 579 0.62 -16.30 -12.74
CA ILE A 579 1.91 -16.90 -13.04
C ILE A 579 2.69 -17.16 -11.75
N ARG A 580 3.38 -18.31 -11.67
CA ARG A 580 4.41 -18.55 -10.65
C ARG A 580 5.68 -17.81 -11.04
N VAL A 581 6.28 -17.11 -10.07
CA VAL A 581 7.54 -16.38 -10.28
C VAL A 581 8.64 -16.96 -9.36
N GLY A 582 8.60 -16.60 -8.08
CA GLY A 582 9.47 -17.12 -7.02
C GLY A 582 8.89 -18.33 -6.29
N ALA A 583 7.81 -18.92 -6.83
CA ALA A 583 7.11 -20.06 -6.25
C ALA A 583 7.25 -21.33 -7.10
N THR A 584 7.23 -22.49 -6.45
CA THR A 584 7.06 -23.80 -7.09
C THR A 584 5.62 -24.28 -6.91
N SER A 585 5.23 -25.36 -7.59
CA SER A 585 3.89 -25.96 -7.43
C SER A 585 3.59 -26.42 -6.00
N ALA A 586 4.61 -26.63 -5.16
CA ALA A 586 4.44 -26.94 -3.74
C ALA A 586 3.73 -25.80 -2.96
N LEU A 587 3.71 -24.58 -3.50
CA LEU A 587 3.11 -23.40 -2.86
C LEU A 587 1.69 -23.10 -3.34
N ASP A 588 1.11 -23.85 -4.27
CA ASP A 588 -0.19 -23.49 -4.85
C ASP A 588 -1.34 -23.53 -3.82
N GLY A 589 -1.23 -24.40 -2.81
CA GLY A 589 -2.16 -24.47 -1.69
C GLY A 589 -1.76 -23.60 -0.49
N ALA A 590 -0.60 -22.95 -0.52
CA ALA A 590 -0.11 -22.15 0.59
C ALA A 590 -0.96 -20.88 0.75
N ARG A 591 -1.09 -20.42 2.00
CA ARG A 591 -1.91 -19.25 2.37
C ARG A 591 -1.19 -18.27 3.28
N THR A 592 -0.14 -18.71 3.96
CA THR A 592 0.53 -17.97 5.02
C THR A 592 2.03 -17.87 4.74
N ALA A 593 2.68 -16.86 5.34
CA ALA A 593 4.14 -16.75 5.30
C ALA A 593 4.81 -18.03 5.85
N ARG A 594 4.26 -18.62 6.91
CA ARG A 594 4.77 -19.87 7.49
C ARG A 594 4.84 -20.99 6.46
N ALA A 595 3.75 -21.24 5.74
CA ALA A 595 3.70 -22.27 4.71
C ALA A 595 4.75 -22.03 3.60
N VAL A 596 5.02 -20.76 3.26
CA VAL A 596 6.10 -20.40 2.32
C VAL A 596 7.47 -20.83 2.87
N TYR A 597 7.78 -20.43 4.10
CA TYR A 597 9.06 -20.77 4.72
C TYR A 597 9.22 -22.28 4.96
N GLU A 598 8.16 -23.01 5.31
CA GLU A 598 8.17 -24.47 5.45
C GLU A 598 8.46 -25.16 4.11
N ALA A 599 7.81 -24.73 3.02
CA ALA A 599 8.08 -25.25 1.68
C ALA A 599 9.51 -24.97 1.22
N TRP A 600 10.12 -23.90 1.74
CA TRP A 600 11.53 -23.58 1.53
C TRP A 600 12.49 -24.41 2.38
N GLY A 601 11.99 -25.20 3.33
CA GLY A 601 12.77 -26.09 4.21
C GLY A 601 13.03 -25.52 5.61
N SER A 602 12.33 -24.46 5.99
CA SER A 602 12.47 -23.85 7.32
C SER A 602 11.66 -24.64 8.34
N ARG A 603 12.17 -24.77 9.57
CA ARG A 603 11.50 -25.47 10.67
C ARG A 603 11.08 -24.48 11.75
N PHE A 604 10.02 -24.80 12.49
CA PHE A 604 9.46 -23.91 13.50
C PHE A 604 9.43 -24.57 14.88
N VAL A 605 9.70 -23.78 15.91
CA VAL A 605 9.49 -24.13 17.32
C VAL A 605 8.52 -23.11 17.90
N ASP A 606 7.31 -23.56 18.22
CA ASP A 606 6.22 -22.70 18.63
C ASP A 606 6.07 -22.66 20.16
N GLY A 607 6.10 -21.45 20.71
CA GLY A 607 5.64 -21.09 22.05
C GLY A 607 4.43 -20.16 21.95
N ARG A 608 3.82 -19.86 23.11
CA ARG A 608 2.69 -18.91 23.18
C ARG A 608 3.14 -17.48 22.97
N THR A 609 4.33 -17.15 23.47
CA THR A 609 4.90 -15.81 23.53
C THR A 609 6.29 -15.70 22.90
N VAL A 610 6.93 -16.83 22.58
CA VAL A 610 8.19 -16.87 21.80
C VAL A 610 8.05 -17.88 20.69
N ARG A 611 8.47 -17.51 19.47
CA ARG A 611 8.50 -18.40 18.31
C ARG A 611 9.91 -18.44 17.74
N ALA A 612 10.38 -19.60 17.30
CA ALA A 612 11.63 -19.71 16.57
C ALA A 612 11.41 -20.28 15.17
N ARG A 613 12.09 -19.69 14.16
CA ARG A 613 12.19 -20.22 12.80
C ARG A 613 13.64 -20.57 12.51
N VAL A 614 13.91 -21.80 12.12
CA VAL A 614 15.25 -22.28 11.74
C VAL A 614 15.33 -22.36 10.23
N ASP A 615 16.16 -21.51 9.65
CA ASP A 615 16.33 -21.31 8.21
C ASP A 615 17.62 -21.97 7.72
N PRO A 616 17.56 -22.96 6.81
CA PRO A 616 18.77 -23.53 6.22
C PRO A 616 19.49 -22.50 5.33
N LEU A 617 20.82 -22.54 5.35
CA LEU A 617 21.65 -21.74 4.46
C LEU A 617 21.57 -22.27 3.02
N ARG A 618 21.69 -21.35 2.05
CA ARG A 618 21.72 -21.68 0.62
C ARG A 618 23.16 -21.83 0.10
N GLY A 619 23.28 -22.20 -1.18
CA GLY A 619 24.58 -22.18 -1.88
C GLY A 619 25.54 -23.31 -1.49
N GLY A 620 25.04 -24.43 -0.96
CA GLY A 620 25.88 -25.56 -0.55
C GLY A 620 26.56 -25.41 0.81
N HIS A 621 26.28 -24.32 1.55
CA HIS A 621 26.72 -24.19 2.93
C HIS A 621 25.96 -25.17 3.84
N ALA A 622 26.70 -25.98 4.60
CA ALA A 622 26.13 -26.85 5.62
C ALA A 622 25.82 -26.03 6.88
N GLY A 623 24.54 -25.78 7.16
CA GLY A 623 24.11 -25.15 8.40
C GLY A 623 22.80 -24.39 8.30
N ALA A 624 22.37 -23.82 9.41
CA ALA A 624 21.16 -23.03 9.53
C ALA A 624 21.35 -21.83 10.47
N VAL A 625 20.49 -20.83 10.31
CA VAL A 625 20.34 -19.69 11.23
C VAL A 625 18.96 -19.77 11.87
N ALA A 626 18.87 -19.59 13.18
CA ALA A 626 17.58 -19.55 13.90
C ALA A 626 17.18 -18.10 14.17
N LEU A 627 15.96 -17.70 13.81
CA LEU A 627 15.33 -16.45 14.21
C LEU A 627 14.36 -16.72 15.36
N VAL A 628 14.69 -16.27 16.56
CA VAL A 628 13.84 -16.29 17.76
C VAL A 628 13.15 -14.93 17.90
N THR A 629 11.82 -14.93 17.94
CA THR A 629 10.99 -13.72 18.02
C THR A 629 10.11 -13.78 19.27
N ILE A 630 10.22 -12.77 20.12
CA ILE A 630 9.35 -12.58 21.28
C ILE A 630 8.10 -11.81 20.83
N ASP A 631 6.92 -12.37 21.04
CA ASP A 631 5.61 -11.83 20.66
C ASP A 631 4.63 -11.95 21.84
N SER A 632 4.66 -10.96 22.73
CA SER A 632 3.83 -10.91 23.94
C SER A 632 3.07 -9.57 23.97
N PRO A 633 1.96 -9.44 23.21
CA PRO A 633 1.18 -8.20 23.16
C PRO A 633 0.53 -7.88 24.53
N PRO A 634 0.23 -6.60 24.83
CA PRO A 634 0.34 -5.43 23.96
C PRO A 634 1.75 -4.82 23.88
N ALA A 635 2.69 -5.26 24.73
CA ALA A 635 4.08 -4.85 24.71
C ALA A 635 4.95 -5.98 25.24
N ASN A 636 5.99 -6.36 24.49
CA ASN A 636 6.88 -7.47 24.86
C ASN A 636 7.52 -7.21 26.23
N ALA A 637 7.13 -7.98 27.24
CA ALA A 637 7.63 -7.89 28.60
C ALA A 637 8.07 -9.26 29.11
N LEU A 638 9.14 -9.30 29.90
CA LEU A 638 9.73 -10.54 30.41
C LEU A 638 9.01 -10.98 31.68
N GLY A 639 7.91 -11.69 31.49
CA GLY A 639 7.25 -12.49 32.53
C GLY A 639 7.69 -13.95 32.50
N ALA A 640 7.22 -14.75 33.47
CA ALA A 640 7.55 -16.17 33.57
C ALA A 640 7.25 -16.94 32.27
N GLU A 641 6.10 -16.71 31.63
CA GLU A 641 5.72 -17.39 30.38
C GLU A 641 6.68 -17.08 29.22
N VAL A 642 7.13 -15.83 29.10
CA VAL A 642 8.12 -15.46 28.07
C VAL A 642 9.47 -16.12 28.34
N LEU A 643 9.90 -16.18 29.61
CA LEU A 643 11.14 -16.85 29.99
C LEU A 643 11.05 -18.37 29.76
N ASP A 644 9.91 -19.00 30.08
CA ASP A 644 9.63 -20.42 29.81
C ASP A 644 9.73 -20.71 28.32
N ASP A 645 9.05 -19.91 27.48
CA ASP A 645 9.04 -20.10 26.04
C ASP A 645 10.40 -19.84 25.40
N LEU A 646 11.13 -18.82 25.88
CA LEU A 646 12.49 -18.53 25.43
C LEU A 646 13.44 -19.68 25.78
N GLU A 647 13.37 -20.20 27.01
CA GLU A 647 14.18 -21.34 27.44
C GLU A 647 13.93 -22.57 26.56
N ARG A 648 12.66 -22.90 26.29
CA ARG A 648 12.28 -24.01 25.39
C ARG A 648 12.78 -23.82 23.96
N ALA A 649 12.70 -22.59 23.44
CA ALA A 649 13.21 -22.28 22.10
C ALA A 649 14.73 -22.47 22.03
N LEU A 650 15.46 -21.99 23.04
CA LEU A 650 16.92 -22.15 23.12
C LEU A 650 17.33 -23.62 23.33
N ASP A 651 16.58 -24.42 24.11
CA ASP A 651 16.78 -25.88 24.24
C ASP A 651 16.71 -26.57 22.88
N ALA A 652 15.64 -26.31 22.12
CA ALA A 652 15.44 -26.92 20.81
C ALA A 652 16.53 -26.52 19.81
N ILE A 653 17.01 -25.27 19.87
CA ILE A 653 18.08 -24.76 19.03
C ILE A 653 19.44 -25.40 19.40
N ASP A 654 19.77 -25.48 20.69
CA ASP A 654 21.07 -26.01 21.14
C ASP A 654 21.19 -27.52 20.89
N ALA A 655 20.06 -28.24 20.92
CA ALA A 655 19.97 -29.64 20.55
C ALA A 655 20.25 -29.91 19.06
N ASP A 656 20.11 -28.90 18.19
CA ASP A 656 20.32 -29.04 16.76
C ASP A 656 21.75 -28.65 16.34
N PRO A 657 22.60 -29.61 15.92
CA PRO A 657 23.97 -29.30 15.62
C PRO A 657 24.19 -28.48 14.34
N HIS A 658 23.17 -28.37 13.50
CA HIS A 658 23.21 -27.63 12.25
C HIS A 658 22.96 -26.14 12.44
N VAL A 659 22.35 -25.71 13.54
CA VAL A 659 22.21 -24.28 13.83
C VAL A 659 23.58 -23.70 14.18
N LYS A 660 24.02 -22.71 13.41
CA LYS A 660 25.35 -22.08 13.55
C LYS A 660 25.32 -20.67 14.11
N ALA A 661 24.16 -20.00 14.03
CA ALA A 661 23.93 -18.69 14.64
C ALA A 661 22.44 -18.53 14.96
N VAL A 662 22.16 -17.67 15.94
CA VAL A 662 20.79 -17.31 16.35
C VAL A 662 20.62 -15.80 16.25
N VAL A 663 19.47 -15.34 15.76
CA VAL A 663 19.03 -13.95 15.85
C VAL A 663 17.88 -13.88 16.83
N LEU A 664 17.96 -12.98 17.81
CA LEU A 664 16.90 -12.70 18.77
C LEU A 664 16.26 -11.34 18.44
N SER A 665 14.94 -11.31 18.29
CA SER A 665 14.18 -10.11 17.92
C SER A 665 12.84 -10.02 18.67
N GLY A 666 12.17 -8.87 18.60
CA GLY A 666 10.81 -8.66 19.10
C GLY A 666 9.80 -8.45 17.98
N ALA A 667 8.59 -9.00 18.15
CA ALA A 667 7.44 -8.71 17.30
C ALA A 667 6.86 -7.31 17.63
N GLY A 668 5.98 -6.80 16.77
CA GLY A 668 5.45 -5.43 16.91
C GLY A 668 6.49 -4.33 16.69
N THR A 669 6.34 -3.20 17.39
CA THR A 669 7.14 -1.98 17.15
C THR A 669 8.36 -1.85 18.07
N MET A 670 8.67 -2.88 18.85
CA MET A 670 9.72 -2.84 19.88
C MET A 670 10.36 -4.22 20.11
N PHE A 671 11.59 -4.23 20.60
CA PHE A 671 12.28 -5.43 21.05
C PHE A 671 11.63 -5.98 22.33
N VAL A 672 11.98 -5.41 23.49
CA VAL A 672 11.46 -5.82 24.81
C VAL A 672 11.46 -4.61 25.76
N ALA A 673 10.30 -4.31 26.34
CA ALA A 673 10.07 -3.15 27.21
C ALA A 673 10.70 -3.25 28.61
N GLY A 674 11.04 -4.46 29.05
CA GLY A 674 11.56 -4.74 30.39
C GLY A 674 10.92 -5.96 31.02
N ALA A 675 11.08 -6.10 32.34
CA ALA A 675 10.39 -7.10 33.13
C ALA A 675 8.87 -6.86 33.17
N ASP A 676 8.08 -7.92 33.36
CA ASP A 676 6.64 -7.75 33.61
C ASP A 676 6.41 -7.16 35.01
N ILE A 677 6.18 -5.85 35.06
CA ILE A 677 5.95 -5.10 36.29
C ILE A 677 4.68 -5.57 37.03
N ARG A 678 3.67 -6.12 36.33
CA ARG A 678 2.49 -6.71 36.99
C ARG A 678 2.87 -7.96 37.76
N GLN A 679 3.73 -8.79 37.18
CA GLN A 679 4.24 -9.97 37.86
C GLN A 679 5.12 -9.59 39.06
N LEU A 680 5.99 -8.58 38.91
CA LEU A 680 6.80 -8.08 40.03
C LEU A 680 5.93 -7.61 41.20
N ARG A 681 4.85 -6.89 40.92
CA ARG A 681 3.88 -6.42 41.94
C ARG A 681 3.14 -7.58 42.64
N ALA A 682 2.95 -8.70 41.94
CA ALA A 682 2.18 -9.83 42.43
C ALA A 682 2.98 -10.76 43.37
N PHE A 683 4.32 -10.68 43.37
CA PHE A 683 5.13 -11.48 44.28
C PHE A 683 4.90 -11.09 45.75
N ALA A 684 4.74 -12.10 46.60
CA ALA A 684 4.44 -11.91 48.01
C ALA A 684 5.70 -11.55 48.82
N THR A 685 6.83 -12.19 48.51
CA THR A 685 8.06 -12.08 49.30
C THR A 685 9.25 -11.62 48.46
N ALA A 686 10.27 -11.05 49.13
CA ALA A 686 11.55 -10.70 48.52
C ALA A 686 12.24 -11.92 47.90
N ASP A 687 12.09 -13.11 48.51
CA ASP A 687 12.69 -14.35 48.03
C ASP A 687 12.05 -14.82 46.71
N ASP A 688 10.73 -14.67 46.54
CA ASP A 688 10.06 -14.99 45.28
C ASP A 688 10.61 -14.15 44.12
N VAL A 689 10.80 -12.84 44.36
CA VAL A 689 11.39 -11.91 43.38
C VAL A 689 12.84 -12.27 43.10
N ALA A 690 13.64 -12.57 44.13
CA ALA A 690 15.04 -12.94 43.98
C ALA A 690 15.21 -14.25 43.20
N ARG A 691 14.34 -15.25 43.42
CA ARG A 691 14.33 -16.50 42.65
C ARG A 691 13.96 -16.26 41.19
N PHE A 692 12.99 -15.38 40.92
CA PHE A 692 12.63 -14.99 39.55
C PHE A 692 13.78 -14.26 38.83
N ALA A 693 14.42 -13.30 39.49
CA ALA A 693 15.60 -12.60 38.98
C ALA A 693 16.78 -13.55 38.72
N THR A 694 17.05 -14.45 39.66
CA THR A 694 18.09 -15.50 39.51
C THR A 694 17.82 -16.38 38.29
N ARG A 695 16.55 -16.77 38.07
CA ARG A 695 16.17 -17.55 36.90
C ARG A 695 16.44 -16.79 35.60
N ALA A 696 16.01 -15.53 35.50
CA ALA A 696 16.24 -14.70 34.31
C ALA A 696 17.74 -14.52 34.04
N ALA A 697 18.53 -14.17 35.06
CA ALA A 697 19.98 -14.04 34.94
C ALA A 697 20.67 -15.34 34.49
N ARG A 698 20.23 -16.51 34.99
CA ARG A 698 20.73 -17.82 34.53
C ARG A 698 20.41 -18.09 33.07
N LEU A 699 19.18 -17.78 32.63
CA LEU A 699 18.81 -17.91 31.23
C LEU A 699 19.65 -16.99 30.33
N PHE A 700 19.95 -15.77 30.78
CA PHE A 700 20.78 -14.82 30.04
C PHE A 700 22.25 -15.23 30.00
N ALA A 701 22.78 -15.77 31.10
CA ALA A 701 24.12 -16.36 31.11
C ALA A 701 24.20 -17.56 30.15
N ARG A 702 23.14 -18.38 30.09
CA ARG A 702 23.03 -19.51 29.18
C ARG A 702 23.09 -19.10 27.71
N ILE A 703 22.53 -17.96 27.32
CA ILE A 703 22.68 -17.39 25.96
C ILE A 703 24.16 -17.29 25.57
N GLY A 704 25.03 -16.93 26.52
CA GLY A 704 26.48 -16.84 26.30
C GLY A 704 27.22 -18.17 26.22
N THR A 705 26.59 -19.28 26.62
CA THR A 705 27.17 -20.64 26.59
C THR A 705 26.53 -21.53 25.54
N LEU A 706 25.57 -21.03 24.76
CA LEU A 706 25.00 -21.76 23.63
C LEU A 706 26.08 -22.08 22.60
N ARG A 707 25.93 -23.22 21.93
CA ARG A 707 26.84 -23.63 20.85
C ARG A 707 26.83 -22.62 19.69
N ALA A 708 25.67 -22.05 19.39
CA ALA A 708 25.48 -21.08 18.33
C ALA A 708 25.48 -19.65 18.94
N PRO A 709 26.36 -18.74 18.49
CA PRO A 709 26.35 -17.36 18.94
C PRO A 709 25.02 -16.67 18.66
N VAL A 710 24.56 -15.85 19.61
CA VAL A 710 23.29 -15.11 19.51
C VAL A 710 23.55 -13.66 19.14
N VAL A 711 22.87 -13.18 18.11
CA VAL A 711 22.85 -11.78 17.65
C VAL A 711 21.51 -11.16 18.03
N SER A 712 21.49 -10.03 18.73
CA SER A 712 20.23 -9.31 18.97
C SER A 712 19.91 -8.34 17.83
N ALA A 713 18.67 -8.34 17.36
CA ALA A 713 18.10 -7.35 16.46
C ALA A 713 17.17 -6.43 17.27
N VAL A 714 17.69 -5.30 17.73
CA VAL A 714 16.96 -4.36 18.57
C VAL A 714 16.33 -3.28 17.71
N ASP A 715 15.00 -3.28 17.62
CA ASP A 715 14.23 -2.17 17.05
C ASP A 715 13.27 -1.59 18.11
N GLY A 716 12.97 -0.29 18.02
CA GLY A 716 12.20 0.42 19.04
C GLY A 716 12.85 0.36 20.43
N TYR A 717 12.15 -0.14 21.46
CA TYR A 717 12.64 -0.12 22.84
C TYR A 717 13.32 -1.43 23.26
N ALA A 718 14.51 -1.31 23.86
CA ALA A 718 15.12 -2.33 24.72
C ALA A 718 15.42 -1.69 26.08
N LEU A 719 14.51 -1.85 27.05
CA LEU A 719 14.60 -1.17 28.34
C LEU A 719 14.65 -2.17 29.48
N GLY A 720 15.42 -1.86 30.51
CA GLY A 720 15.54 -2.66 31.70
C GLY A 720 15.90 -4.11 31.41
N GLY A 721 15.10 -5.06 31.89
CA GLY A 721 15.19 -6.49 31.51
C GLY A 721 15.34 -6.78 30.01
N GLY A 722 14.73 -5.98 29.13
CA GLY A 722 14.91 -6.10 27.69
C GLY A 722 16.28 -5.64 27.20
N ASN A 723 16.83 -4.59 27.81
CA ASN A 723 18.22 -4.18 27.58
C ASN A 723 19.21 -5.20 28.18
N GLU A 724 18.87 -5.81 29.31
CA GLU A 724 19.67 -6.89 29.90
C GLU A 724 19.72 -8.11 28.97
N LEU A 725 18.58 -8.51 28.40
CA LEU A 725 18.51 -9.61 27.44
C LEU A 725 19.38 -9.37 26.20
N GLN A 726 19.29 -8.19 25.57
CA GLN A 726 20.11 -7.89 24.39
C GLN A 726 21.60 -7.79 24.74
N MET A 727 21.95 -7.22 25.90
CA MET A 727 23.35 -7.13 26.35
C MET A 727 23.98 -8.52 26.53
N ALA A 728 23.18 -9.52 26.92
CA ALA A 728 23.64 -10.90 27.08
C ALA A 728 24.02 -11.59 25.76
N CYS A 729 23.55 -11.09 24.61
CA CYS A 729 23.89 -11.61 23.29
C CYS A 729 25.37 -11.39 22.95
N ALA A 730 25.90 -12.23 22.04
CA ALA A 730 27.27 -12.15 21.57
C ALA A 730 27.54 -10.89 20.74
N TRP A 731 26.57 -10.52 19.90
CA TRP A 731 26.62 -9.33 19.04
C TRP A 731 25.29 -8.60 19.03
N ARG A 732 25.31 -7.28 18.97
CA ARG A 732 24.13 -6.43 19.20
C ARG A 732 23.95 -5.42 18.09
N VAL A 733 22.93 -5.64 17.27
CA VAL A 733 22.53 -4.74 16.19
C VAL A 733 21.30 -3.95 16.65
N ALA A 734 21.37 -2.63 16.54
CA ALA A 734 20.25 -1.74 16.83
C ALA A 734 19.78 -0.98 15.59
N GLY A 735 18.47 -0.80 15.43
CA GLY A 735 17.93 0.11 14.43
C GLY A 735 18.20 1.57 14.79
N ALA A 736 18.23 2.45 13.79
CA ALA A 736 18.48 3.89 14.02
C ALA A 736 17.50 4.55 15.01
N ARG A 737 16.26 4.06 15.08
CA ARG A 737 15.22 4.53 16.02
C ARG A 737 15.26 3.85 17.39
N ALA A 738 16.19 2.93 17.62
CA ALA A 738 16.21 2.17 18.85
C ALA A 738 16.61 3.04 20.06
N GLU A 739 15.93 2.82 21.17
CA GLU A 739 16.19 3.46 22.45
C GLU A 739 16.46 2.39 23.52
N LEU A 740 17.63 2.49 24.15
CA LEU A 740 18.13 1.53 25.13
C LEU A 740 18.32 2.19 26.50
N GLY A 741 18.15 1.47 27.60
CA GLY A 741 18.37 2.04 28.93
C GLY A 741 18.08 1.11 30.09
N GLN A 742 18.41 1.57 31.31
CA GLN A 742 18.13 0.89 32.58
C GLN A 742 17.25 1.81 33.45
N PRO A 743 15.93 1.86 33.21
CA PRO A 743 15.02 2.78 33.90
C PRO A 743 14.64 2.35 35.33
N GLU A 744 15.13 1.22 35.84
CA GLU A 744 14.73 0.59 37.11
C GLU A 744 14.81 1.50 38.32
N ILE A 745 15.80 2.39 38.37
CA ILE A 745 15.94 3.38 39.44
C ILE A 745 14.69 4.26 39.57
N ASN A 746 13.91 4.41 38.49
CA ASN A 746 12.64 5.14 38.51
C ASN A 746 11.52 4.41 39.26
N LEU A 747 11.63 3.10 39.40
CA LEU A 747 10.74 2.23 40.17
C LEU A 747 11.25 2.01 41.61
N HIS A 748 12.34 2.69 42.01
CA HIS A 748 13.04 2.49 43.29
C HIS A 748 13.66 1.11 43.46
N VAL A 749 14.06 0.49 42.34
CA VAL A 749 14.74 -0.81 42.33
C VAL A 749 16.02 -0.72 41.51
N ILE A 750 16.82 -1.77 41.55
CA ILE A 750 18.02 -1.92 40.70
C ILE A 750 17.70 -2.78 39.47
N PRO A 751 18.54 -2.77 38.42
CA PRO A 751 18.50 -3.82 37.41
C PRO A 751 18.72 -5.20 38.05
N GLY A 752 17.95 -6.19 37.61
CA GLY A 752 17.79 -7.45 38.34
C GLY A 752 18.13 -8.71 37.53
N PHE A 753 18.30 -8.63 36.21
CA PHE A 753 18.58 -9.80 35.37
C PHE A 753 20.02 -9.80 34.82
N GLY A 754 20.94 -9.13 35.51
CA GLY A 754 22.38 -9.08 35.21
C GLY A 754 22.87 -7.76 34.63
N GLY A 755 22.03 -6.72 34.54
CA GLY A 755 22.38 -5.43 33.96
C GLY A 755 23.51 -4.72 34.69
N THR A 756 23.58 -4.84 36.02
CA THR A 756 24.70 -4.28 36.80
C THR A 756 26.02 -5.00 36.51
N GLN A 757 25.95 -6.22 35.97
CA GLN A 757 27.11 -7.04 35.65
C GLN A 757 27.57 -6.88 34.21
N MET A 758 26.63 -6.82 33.27
CA MET A 758 26.94 -6.73 31.84
C MET A 758 27.41 -5.34 31.44
N LEU A 759 26.75 -4.28 31.92
CA LEU A 759 27.00 -2.93 31.45
C LEU A 759 28.45 -2.44 31.74
N PRO A 760 29.01 -2.62 32.95
CA PRO A 760 30.41 -2.27 33.21
C PRO A 760 31.39 -3.12 32.40
N ARG A 761 31.08 -4.41 32.14
CA ARG A 761 31.92 -5.30 31.33
C ARG A 761 31.92 -4.90 29.86
N LEU A 762 30.78 -4.48 29.31
CA LEU A 762 30.69 -3.92 27.97
C LEU A 762 31.51 -2.63 27.84
N ALA A 763 31.44 -1.74 28.83
CA ALA A 763 32.29 -0.55 28.89
C ALA A 763 33.80 -0.92 28.91
N ILE A 764 34.18 -1.94 29.69
CA ILE A 764 35.55 -2.46 29.75
C ILE A 764 35.99 -3.03 28.39
N ARG A 765 35.15 -3.83 27.73
CA ARG A 765 35.41 -4.36 26.38
C ARG A 765 35.62 -3.23 25.38
N ARG A 766 34.74 -2.22 25.40
CA ARG A 766 34.82 -1.05 24.53
C ARG A 766 36.13 -0.30 24.74
N ALA A 767 36.54 -0.09 25.99
CA ALA A 767 37.81 0.55 26.31
C ALA A 767 39.02 -0.26 25.79
N ARG A 768 39.03 -1.59 26.02
CA ARG A 768 40.09 -2.49 25.53
C ARG A 768 40.18 -2.52 24.00
N ALA A 769 39.05 -2.35 23.32
CA ALA A 769 38.97 -2.24 21.86
C ALA A 769 39.31 -0.81 21.35
N GLY A 770 39.80 0.09 22.20
CA GLY A 770 40.19 1.45 21.81
C GLY A 770 39.03 2.43 21.65
N GLY A 771 37.83 2.09 22.11
CA GLY A 771 36.62 2.88 21.94
C GLY A 771 36.44 4.05 22.91
N GLY A 772 37.41 4.29 23.80
CA GLY A 772 37.39 5.37 24.80
C GLY A 772 38.23 5.03 26.02
N GLN A 773 38.39 6.00 26.94
CA GLN A 773 39.09 5.75 28.19
C GLN A 773 38.26 4.89 29.14
N MET A 774 38.90 3.88 29.72
CA MET A 774 38.30 2.92 30.67
C MET A 774 37.52 3.62 31.80
N TYR A 775 38.16 4.59 32.45
CA TYR A 775 37.55 5.32 33.56
C TYR A 775 36.26 6.04 33.13
N THR A 776 36.31 6.79 32.02
CA THR A 776 35.16 7.52 31.49
C THR A 776 34.00 6.60 31.12
N LEU A 777 34.29 5.49 30.44
CA LEU A 777 33.26 4.53 30.03
C LEU A 777 32.62 3.82 31.23
N LEU A 778 33.39 3.53 32.30
CA LEU A 778 32.86 3.00 33.55
C LEU A 778 31.97 4.02 34.29
N VAL A 779 32.35 5.31 34.30
CA VAL A 779 31.52 6.40 34.83
C VAL A 779 30.21 6.49 34.05
N ASP A 780 30.26 6.46 32.72
CA ASP A 780 29.05 6.55 31.90
C ASP A 780 28.14 5.32 32.04
N ALA A 781 28.72 4.12 32.20
CA ALA A 781 27.98 2.90 32.52
C ALA A 781 27.24 3.01 33.86
N LEU A 782 27.93 3.44 34.92
CA LEU A 782 27.31 3.68 36.23
C LEU A 782 26.24 4.77 36.16
N ALA A 783 26.49 5.86 35.44
CA ALA A 783 25.53 6.94 35.25
C ALA A 783 24.25 6.45 34.57
N LEU A 784 24.34 5.52 33.61
CA LEU A 784 23.17 4.92 32.95
C LEU A 784 22.32 4.07 33.91
N LEU A 785 22.95 3.35 34.85
CA LEU A 785 22.25 2.60 35.89
C LEU A 785 21.55 3.54 36.90
N LEU A 786 22.14 4.72 37.14
CA LEU A 786 21.69 5.66 38.16
C LEU A 786 20.71 6.71 37.63
N ASP A 787 20.74 7.07 36.36
CA ASP A 787 19.98 8.25 35.90
C ASP A 787 18.59 7.94 35.36
N GLY A 788 18.28 6.65 35.14
CA GLY A 788 16.98 6.16 34.72
C GLY A 788 16.56 6.61 33.32
N ARG A 789 17.50 7.05 32.49
CA ARG A 789 17.23 7.61 31.16
C ARG A 789 17.40 6.59 30.04
N ARG A 790 16.74 6.90 28.93
CA ARG A 790 16.92 6.23 27.64
C ARG A 790 18.10 6.82 26.89
N ARG A 791 18.71 6.02 26.03
CA ARG A 791 19.84 6.36 25.16
C ARG A 791 19.47 5.99 23.73
N PRO A 792 19.53 6.93 22.78
CA PRO A 792 19.42 6.60 21.37
C PRO A 792 20.53 5.64 20.94
N ALA A 793 20.29 4.82 19.91
CA ALA A 793 21.21 3.82 19.37
C ALA A 793 22.64 4.37 19.14
N ALA A 794 22.76 5.59 18.60
CA ALA A 794 24.07 6.23 18.37
C ALA A 794 24.89 6.43 19.66
N ARG A 795 24.23 6.79 20.78
CA ARG A 795 24.91 6.94 22.08
C ARG A 795 25.20 5.58 22.72
N ALA A 796 24.31 4.61 22.53
CA ALA A 796 24.53 3.23 22.97
C ALA A 796 25.76 2.59 22.27
N LEU A 797 25.97 2.90 20.98
CA LEU A 797 27.14 2.45 20.21
C LEU A 797 28.44 2.99 20.81
N GLY A 798 28.49 4.27 21.19
CA GLY A 798 29.66 4.88 21.82
C GLY A 798 30.08 4.19 23.12
N LEU A 799 29.11 3.70 23.89
CA LEU A 799 29.31 3.00 25.16
C LEU A 799 29.60 1.49 25.00
N GLY A 800 29.47 0.94 23.79
CA GLY A 800 29.57 -0.51 23.54
C GLY A 800 28.35 -1.32 24.01
N ILE A 801 27.21 -0.66 24.27
CA ILE A 801 25.94 -1.31 24.62
C ILE A 801 25.35 -2.00 23.38
N VAL A 802 25.63 -1.46 22.20
CA VAL A 802 25.36 -2.06 20.89
C VAL A 802 26.65 -2.03 20.08
N ASP A 803 26.80 -2.97 19.16
CA ASP A 803 28.01 -3.10 18.34
C ASP A 803 27.83 -2.45 16.96
N GLU A 804 26.60 -2.45 16.44
CA GLU A 804 26.27 -1.86 15.13
C GLU A 804 24.91 -1.13 15.17
N VAL A 805 24.80 -0.07 14.37
CA VAL A 805 23.53 0.64 14.13
C VAL A 805 23.13 0.46 12.67
N ALA A 806 22.03 -0.24 12.43
CA ALA A 806 21.47 -0.48 11.11
C ALA A 806 20.85 0.82 10.55
N PRO A 807 21.19 1.23 9.32
CA PRO A 807 20.62 2.43 8.71
C PRO A 807 19.11 2.34 8.43
N ALA A 808 18.59 1.13 8.20
CA ALA A 808 17.19 0.88 7.90
C ALA A 808 16.60 -0.18 8.84
N ASP A 809 16.62 -1.47 8.46
CA ASP A 809 16.01 -2.56 9.22
C ASP A 809 17.04 -3.34 10.08
N ALA A 810 16.81 -3.36 11.39
CA ALA A 810 17.69 -4.03 12.35
C ALA A 810 17.69 -5.56 12.18
N LEU A 811 16.54 -6.15 11.83
CA LEU A 811 16.39 -7.60 11.69
C LEU A 811 17.18 -8.12 10.50
N SER A 812 17.03 -7.51 9.32
CA SER A 812 17.79 -7.89 8.12
C SER A 812 19.29 -7.77 8.34
N HIS A 813 19.72 -6.70 9.00
CA HIS A 813 21.13 -6.49 9.30
C HIS A 813 21.67 -7.55 10.27
N ALA A 814 20.91 -7.90 11.32
CA ALA A 814 21.25 -8.98 12.24
C ALA A 814 21.29 -10.36 11.57
N LEU A 815 20.35 -10.65 10.66
CA LEU A 815 20.35 -11.89 9.87
C LEU A 815 21.57 -11.98 8.95
N ALA A 816 21.98 -10.87 8.33
CA ALA A 816 23.19 -10.81 7.53
C ALA A 816 24.46 -11.06 8.37
N VAL A 817 24.52 -10.50 9.60
CA VAL A 817 25.58 -10.80 10.56
C VAL A 817 25.55 -12.28 10.95
N ALA A 818 24.39 -12.84 11.28
CA ALA A 818 24.24 -14.25 11.64
C ALA A 818 24.63 -15.19 10.50
N ARG A 819 24.33 -14.85 9.24
CA ARG A 819 24.86 -15.57 8.06
C ARG A 819 26.37 -15.57 8.05
N ARG A 820 27.02 -14.41 8.21
CA ARG A 820 28.50 -14.32 8.23
C ARG A 820 29.11 -15.11 9.37
N ILE A 821 28.45 -15.18 10.52
CA ILE A 821 28.86 -16.05 11.63
C ILE A 821 28.76 -17.51 11.18
N ALA A 822 27.61 -17.90 10.63
CA ALA A 822 27.32 -19.26 10.21
C ALA A 822 28.22 -19.77 9.06
N THR A 823 28.68 -18.87 8.17
CA THR A 823 29.61 -19.20 7.06
C THR A 823 31.08 -19.02 7.42
N GLY A 824 31.40 -18.54 8.63
CA GLY A 824 32.79 -18.34 9.07
C GLY A 824 33.47 -17.08 8.51
N GLU A 825 32.70 -16.14 7.96
CA GLU A 825 33.17 -14.86 7.41
C GLU A 825 33.20 -13.72 8.45
N PHE A 826 32.55 -13.91 9.60
CA PHE A 826 32.53 -12.92 10.67
C PHE A 826 33.90 -12.83 11.38
N ARG A 827 34.29 -11.63 11.83
CA ARG A 827 35.61 -11.34 12.44
C ARG A 827 35.53 -10.57 13.77
N GLY A 828 34.36 -10.53 14.42
CA GLY A 828 34.17 -9.89 15.73
C GLY A 828 34.19 -10.89 16.90
N PRO A 829 34.14 -10.38 18.15
CA PRO A 829 33.97 -11.21 19.34
C PRO A 829 32.60 -11.91 19.34
N LEU A 830 32.58 -13.19 19.72
CA LEU A 830 31.37 -14.02 19.77
C LEU A 830 30.98 -14.46 21.19
N GLY A 831 31.54 -13.83 22.22
CA GLY A 831 31.26 -14.15 23.62
C GLY A 831 30.31 -13.15 24.28
N SER A 832 29.40 -13.65 25.12
CA SER A 832 28.58 -12.81 26.01
C SER A 832 29.44 -12.06 27.04
N PRO A 833 29.08 -10.85 27.50
CA PRO A 833 29.74 -10.22 28.64
C PRO A 833 29.62 -11.03 29.93
N LEU A 834 28.62 -11.91 30.06
CA LEU A 834 28.47 -12.78 31.25
C LEU A 834 29.44 -13.96 31.27
N SER A 835 30.09 -14.31 30.15
CA SER A 835 31.13 -15.36 30.14
C SER A 835 32.50 -14.86 30.61
N GLU A 836 32.66 -13.57 30.89
CA GLU A 836 33.90 -13.01 31.45
C GLU A 836 33.98 -13.16 32.96
N THR A 837 34.82 -14.09 33.39
CA THR A 837 35.10 -14.39 34.81
C THR A 837 36.21 -13.53 35.42
N SER A 838 36.93 -12.76 34.60
CA SER A 838 38.05 -11.95 35.08
C SER A 838 37.59 -10.86 36.05
N THR A 839 38.27 -10.76 37.19
CA THR A 839 38.09 -9.64 38.12
C THR A 839 38.86 -8.41 37.63
N VAL A 840 38.31 -7.23 37.90
CA VAL A 840 38.88 -5.94 37.51
C VAL A 840 38.81 -5.00 38.71
N ALA A 841 39.87 -4.21 38.92
CA ALA A 841 39.88 -3.19 39.95
C ALA A 841 38.73 -2.20 39.72
N PHE A 842 38.04 -1.81 40.79
CA PHE A 842 37.00 -0.78 40.75
C PHE A 842 37.66 0.58 40.97
N PRO A 843 37.85 1.44 39.95
CA PRO A 843 38.80 2.55 40.02
C PRO A 843 38.18 3.79 40.70
N ASN A 844 37.64 3.62 41.91
CA ASN A 844 37.00 4.66 42.72
C ASN A 844 35.99 5.53 41.94
N VAL A 845 35.34 4.97 40.92
CA VAL A 845 34.38 5.67 40.04
C VAL A 845 33.17 6.19 40.80
N GLU A 846 32.87 5.62 41.96
CA GLU A 846 31.88 6.15 42.89
C GLU A 846 32.22 7.57 43.37
N ARG A 847 33.51 7.96 43.39
CA ARG A 847 33.97 9.29 43.81
C ARG A 847 33.94 10.33 42.69
N ASP A 848 33.63 9.92 41.46
CA ASP A 848 33.53 10.84 40.33
C ASP A 848 32.49 11.92 40.60
N ALA A 849 32.79 13.17 40.22
CA ALA A 849 31.91 14.31 40.48
C ALA A 849 30.51 14.12 39.86
N HIS A 850 30.41 13.46 38.70
CA HIS A 850 29.12 13.19 38.08
C HIS A 850 28.31 12.16 38.87
N ILE A 851 28.96 11.07 39.29
CA ILE A 851 28.32 10.02 40.09
C ILE A 851 27.88 10.57 41.44
N GLN A 852 28.73 11.35 42.12
CA GLN A 852 28.38 12.01 43.38
C GLN A 852 27.15 12.93 43.25
N ARG A 853 27.02 13.65 42.14
CA ARG A 853 25.81 14.46 41.87
C ARG A 853 24.55 13.60 41.71
N LEU A 854 24.65 12.47 41.01
CA LEU A 854 23.52 11.54 40.87
C LEU A 854 23.12 10.96 42.24
N LEU A 855 24.09 10.59 43.07
CA LEU A 855 23.84 10.09 44.43
C LEU A 855 23.19 11.15 45.33
N ALA A 856 23.68 12.40 45.29
CA ALA A 856 23.10 13.51 46.05
C ALA A 856 21.64 13.76 45.64
N HIS A 857 21.36 13.79 44.34
CA HIS A 857 20.00 13.92 43.84
C HIS A 857 19.10 12.78 44.33
N HIS A 858 19.57 11.53 44.26
CA HIS A 858 18.81 10.38 44.76
C HIS A 858 18.55 10.43 46.26
N ALA A 859 19.45 11.04 47.05
CA ALA A 859 19.20 11.28 48.47
C ALA A 859 18.04 12.26 48.68
N GLU A 860 17.92 13.31 47.85
CA GLU A 860 16.85 14.31 47.91
C GLU A 860 15.48 13.74 47.50
N ILE A 861 15.45 12.79 46.56
CA ILE A 861 14.20 12.19 46.02
C ILE A 861 13.89 10.80 46.57
N LEU A 862 14.45 10.44 47.74
CA LEU A 862 14.20 9.17 48.45
C LEU A 862 14.53 7.90 47.64
N ARG A 863 15.61 7.95 46.85
CA ARG A 863 16.17 6.85 46.04
C ARG A 863 17.57 6.43 46.48
N ALA A 864 18.00 6.83 47.67
CA ALA A 864 19.35 6.54 48.17
C ALA A 864 19.63 5.02 48.27
N ALA A 865 18.66 4.23 48.72
CA ALA A 865 18.81 2.79 48.89
C ALA A 865 19.11 2.04 47.57
N PRO A 866 18.31 2.16 46.50
CA PRO A 866 18.64 1.51 45.22
C PRO A 866 19.91 2.07 44.58
N ALA A 867 20.20 3.37 44.71
CA ALA A 867 21.44 3.95 44.19
C ALA A 867 22.70 3.37 44.88
N ALA A 868 22.66 3.21 46.20
CA ALA A 868 23.75 2.57 46.96
C ALA A 868 23.89 1.08 46.61
N ALA A 869 22.77 0.36 46.45
CA ALA A 869 22.77 -1.04 46.05
C ALA A 869 23.40 -1.25 44.66
N ILE A 870 23.15 -0.36 43.69
CA ILE A 870 23.81 -0.41 42.36
C ILE A 870 25.34 -0.38 42.52
N LEU A 871 25.87 0.56 43.30
CA LEU A 871 27.32 0.68 43.50
C LEU A 871 27.91 -0.54 44.22
N GLU A 872 27.22 -1.06 45.24
CA GLU A 872 27.62 -2.26 45.96
C GLU A 872 27.71 -3.47 45.01
N VAL A 873 26.63 -3.74 44.29
CA VAL A 873 26.48 -4.91 43.40
C VAL A 873 27.49 -4.85 42.25
N VAL A 874 27.68 -3.68 41.63
CA VAL A 874 28.69 -3.51 40.57
C VAL A 874 30.10 -3.75 41.12
N ARG A 875 30.43 -3.19 42.30
CA ARG A 875 31.75 -3.35 42.92
C ARG A 875 32.03 -4.83 43.23
N ILE A 876 31.09 -5.52 43.86
CA ILE A 876 31.22 -6.96 44.17
C ILE A 876 31.39 -7.76 42.88
N GLY A 877 30.57 -7.47 41.87
CA GLY A 877 30.63 -8.13 40.57
C GLY A 877 31.97 -7.99 39.84
N LEU A 878 32.61 -6.82 39.92
CA LEU A 878 33.91 -6.58 39.30
C LEU A 878 35.08 -7.11 40.13
N THR A 879 35.01 -7.02 41.46
CA THR A 879 36.15 -7.37 42.33
C THR A 879 36.14 -8.81 42.82
N GLN A 880 34.97 -9.44 42.92
CA GLN A 880 34.78 -10.81 43.42
C GLN A 880 34.22 -11.77 42.36
N GLY A 881 33.92 -11.29 41.15
CA GLY A 881 33.48 -12.08 40.01
C GLY A 881 31.99 -12.00 39.72
N VAL A 882 31.61 -12.42 38.51
CA VAL A 882 30.25 -12.26 37.97
C VAL A 882 29.20 -13.02 38.78
N GLU A 883 29.52 -14.22 39.25
CA GLU A 883 28.59 -15.06 40.02
C GLU A 883 28.23 -14.42 41.37
N ALA A 884 29.24 -13.89 42.08
CA ALA A 884 29.03 -13.17 43.34
C ALA A 884 28.19 -11.89 43.12
N GLY A 885 28.46 -11.17 42.03
CA GLY A 885 27.68 -10.00 41.62
C GLY A 885 26.22 -10.34 41.33
N LEU A 886 25.94 -11.37 40.52
CA LEU A 886 24.58 -11.80 40.17
C LEU A 886 23.79 -12.30 41.39
N ALA A 887 24.43 -13.05 42.29
CA ALA A 887 23.79 -13.52 43.52
C ALA A 887 23.38 -12.36 44.43
N LEU A 888 24.25 -11.34 44.58
CA LEU A 888 23.93 -10.14 45.36
C LEU A 888 22.89 -9.27 44.64
N GLU A 889 22.97 -9.13 43.32
CA GLU A 889 22.00 -8.39 42.50
C GLU A 889 20.59 -8.93 42.72
N ALA A 890 20.38 -10.24 42.53
CA ALA A 890 19.08 -10.87 42.69
C ALA A 890 18.50 -10.68 44.11
N ARG A 891 19.35 -10.79 45.14
CA ARG A 891 18.96 -10.55 46.52
C ARG A 891 18.54 -9.10 46.76
N ARG A 892 19.38 -8.14 46.38
CA ARG A 892 19.09 -6.70 46.55
C ARG A 892 17.87 -6.27 45.75
N PHE A 893 17.71 -6.79 44.52
CA PHE A 893 16.53 -6.57 43.71
C PHE A 893 15.26 -7.05 44.42
N GLY A 894 15.27 -8.28 44.96
CA GLY A 894 14.14 -8.81 45.71
C GLY A 894 13.80 -8.01 46.97
N GLU A 895 14.82 -7.64 47.75
CA GLU A 895 14.67 -6.79 48.94
C GLU A 895 14.04 -5.42 48.59
N LEU A 896 14.50 -4.78 47.51
CA LEU A 896 14.01 -3.46 47.07
C LEU A 896 12.61 -3.53 46.48
N VAL A 897 12.29 -4.51 45.63
CA VAL A 897 10.94 -4.70 45.08
C VAL A 897 9.93 -4.94 46.20
N ALA A 898 10.26 -5.75 47.20
CA ALA A 898 9.37 -6.07 48.31
C ALA A 898 9.23 -4.93 49.34
N SER A 899 10.16 -3.97 49.35
CA SER A 899 10.17 -2.82 50.26
C SER A 899 8.97 -1.87 50.03
N ALA A 900 8.65 -1.05 51.04
CA ALA A 900 7.58 -0.06 50.94
C ALA A 900 7.84 0.94 49.79
N ASP A 901 9.07 1.42 49.64
CA ASP A 901 9.45 2.39 48.61
C ASP A 901 9.42 1.79 47.19
N GLY A 902 9.83 0.52 47.04
CA GLY A 902 9.73 -0.22 45.78
C GLY A 902 8.27 -0.47 45.37
N ARG A 903 7.42 -0.92 46.31
CA ARG A 903 5.97 -1.06 46.06
C ARG A 903 5.34 0.27 45.65
N ALA A 904 5.69 1.37 46.33
CA ALA A 904 5.21 2.71 45.97
C ALA A 904 5.71 3.19 44.60
N GLY A 905 6.95 2.86 44.24
CA GLY A 905 7.51 3.13 42.90
C GLY A 905 6.76 2.41 41.79
N ILE A 906 6.49 1.12 41.99
CA ILE A 906 5.69 0.28 41.08
C ILE A 906 4.25 0.80 40.95
N ASP A 907 3.59 1.16 42.05
CA ASP A 907 2.23 1.72 42.02
C ASP A 907 2.17 3.05 41.26
N ARG A 908 3.20 3.91 41.38
CA ARG A 908 3.30 5.17 40.61
C ARG A 908 3.48 4.94 39.12
N PHE A 909 4.21 3.91 38.72
CA PHE A 909 4.31 3.51 37.32
C PHE A 909 2.93 3.17 36.74
N PHE A 910 2.12 2.38 37.46
CA PHE A 910 0.74 2.11 37.05
C PHE A 910 -0.14 3.37 37.01
N ALA A 911 0.12 4.33 37.91
CA ALA A 911 -0.54 5.63 37.92
C ALA A 911 -0.01 6.61 36.84
N ARG A 912 0.95 6.20 36.00
CA ARG A 912 1.64 7.04 35.00
C ARG A 912 2.24 8.32 35.59
N ARG A 913 2.74 8.24 36.83
CA ARG A 913 3.44 9.32 37.52
C ARG A 913 4.93 8.98 37.60
N SER A 914 5.78 9.86 37.08
CA SER A 914 7.24 9.75 37.24
C SER A 914 7.75 10.74 38.27
N TRP A 915 8.79 10.37 39.01
CA TRP A 915 9.55 11.34 39.79
C TRP A 915 10.48 12.14 38.87
N SER A 916 11.03 13.23 39.39
CA SER A 916 12.06 14.00 38.68
C SER A 916 13.25 13.11 38.33
N LEU A 917 13.76 13.27 37.10
CA LEU A 917 15.05 12.72 36.72
C LEU A 917 16.16 13.64 37.27
N PRO A 918 17.37 13.10 37.55
CA PRO A 918 18.53 13.94 37.91
C PRO A 918 18.81 15.00 36.83
N LEU A 919 19.62 16.04 37.08
CA LEU A 919 20.03 16.97 36.01
C LEU A 919 20.97 16.28 34.98
N ARG A 920 21.00 16.76 33.72
CA ARG A 920 21.95 16.22 32.73
C ARG A 920 23.35 16.74 33.01
N ARG A 921 24.36 15.99 32.58
CA ARG A 921 25.77 16.39 32.68
C ARG A 921 26.09 17.68 31.92
N GLU A 922 25.35 17.96 30.85
CA GLU A 922 25.50 19.14 29.97
C GLU A 922 24.77 20.39 30.51
N ASP A 923 23.78 20.19 31.39
CA ASP A 923 22.96 21.25 31.98
C ASP A 923 23.46 21.66 33.39
N ALA A 924 24.64 21.17 33.80
CA ALA A 924 25.16 21.22 35.17
C ALA A 924 26.53 21.88 35.28
#